data_AF-A0A087DLX9-F1
#
_entry.id   AF-A0A087DLX9-F1
#
_cell.length_a   1.000
_cell.length_b   1.000
_cell.length_c   1.000
_cell.angle_alpha   90.00
_cell.angle_beta   90.00
_cell.angle_gamma   90.00
#
_symmetry.space_group_name_H-M   'P 1'
#
loop_
_entity.id
_entity.type
_entity.pdbx_description
1 polymer ?
#
loop_
_entity_poly.entity_id
_entity_poly.type
_entity_poly.pdbx_seq_one_letter_code
_entity_poly.pdbx_strand_id
1 'polypeptide(L)'
;MIESAARRLASELVDRRESINRELSRNGVRFGIYKNGEYHDRLFPYDPIPRIIESDEFDRMEAGLKQRVNALNAYLRDIYSDKQAIKDGIVPEEYVYTSAGYFPQVNGVTPPGGVFAPIAGEDLVQGQDGQWWVLEDNLRIPSGASYPLFARDIERRITPSLFRNVRVRDNRDYPRLLRQSMDFVSTDGIAVVLTPGRYNSAFFEHAYLAEKTGAALAFPEDLEVVDNKVYFLDYAGRKHRVGVVYRRLSDEYLDPFAFNPDSVIGVPGILSAYRSGNVAIVNAPGNGAADDKAIYYFVPNMIRYYLGEEPILHNAPTYMPMFDKDRKEVLDRLGELVIKDVAEAGGYGVVFGSSLDRSRREELAERIKAEPRRFIAQEVIQFKDIDVVDPETGQMSPRKCDLRAFVVTGKNTHVWYSGLTRYSSIPGQMIVNSSQGGGFKDTWVLAKETGVEHDYAPGSEVVRVLEQSRKHSLALVTASKADNLFWLGRYTERVFTTLSQFFPFYDRVMDTDVDAFRPFARALDLPEDFEDFDAFIHSFLYDEKNPDSVRSAIVYAFNNAVILRPELGSRSLQQVELAMSSIVEASEYGGTDADIFKHRDIADNMLAFWGGVENSPVEPTLKSFIFVGKYLERLDLYTRFGYSVEELKAPLAKLGSYILPLNGLPVPQCFAEGLRWLVGQLPQRGYAELAEKLGMLLKDFDGRISTKDLKDLGMLNTMDMDAARL
;
A
#
# COMPACT_ATOMS: atom_id res chain seq x y z
N MET A 1 -0.63 34.98 -14.83
CA MET A 1 -2.06 35.14 -14.48
C MET A 1 -2.74 33.81 -14.13
N ILE A 2 -2.33 32.67 -14.72
CA ILE A 2 -2.84 31.34 -14.34
C ILE A 2 -2.47 30.98 -12.90
N GLU A 3 -1.22 31.15 -12.46
CA GLU A 3 -0.83 30.85 -11.07
C GLU A 3 -1.73 31.54 -10.04
N SER A 4 -1.96 32.85 -10.22
CA SER A 4 -2.80 33.64 -9.33
C SER A 4 -4.26 33.18 -9.33
N ALA A 5 -4.77 32.71 -10.47
CA ALA A 5 -6.12 32.16 -10.56
C ALA A 5 -6.19 30.76 -9.93
N ALA A 6 -5.21 29.90 -10.17
CA ALA A 6 -5.10 28.56 -9.60
C ALA A 6 -4.97 28.62 -8.07
N ARG A 7 -4.09 29.46 -7.53
CA ARG A 7 -3.93 29.70 -6.09
C ARG A 7 -5.23 30.22 -5.46
N ARG A 8 -5.90 31.17 -6.11
CA ARG A 8 -7.18 31.71 -5.62
C ARG A 8 -8.27 30.65 -5.60
N LEU A 9 -8.38 29.83 -6.64
CA LEU A 9 -9.43 28.81 -6.71
C LEU A 9 -9.11 27.61 -5.83
N ALA A 10 -7.84 27.31 -5.58
CA ALA A 10 -7.41 26.24 -4.69
C ALA A 10 -7.88 26.46 -3.24
N SER A 11 -8.16 27.70 -2.81
CA SER A 11 -8.76 27.95 -1.49
C SER A 11 -10.14 27.30 -1.35
N GLU A 12 -10.86 27.03 -2.45
CA GLU A 12 -12.12 26.28 -2.42
C GLU A 12 -11.94 24.85 -1.87
N LEU A 13 -10.73 24.27 -1.95
CA LEU A 13 -10.44 22.97 -1.36
C LEU A 13 -10.31 23.03 0.17
N VAL A 14 -9.89 24.17 0.72
CA VAL A 14 -9.75 24.36 2.18
C VAL A 14 -11.10 24.18 2.85
N ASP A 15 -12.14 24.79 2.30
CA ASP A 15 -13.53 24.65 2.78
C ASP A 15 -14.10 23.24 2.58
N ARG A 16 -13.41 22.37 1.83
CA ARG A 16 -13.79 20.98 1.54
C ARG A 16 -12.92 19.96 2.25
N ARG A 17 -11.96 20.39 3.07
CA ARG A 17 -10.98 19.53 3.75
C ARG A 17 -11.60 18.33 4.46
N GLU A 18 -12.62 18.56 5.28
CA GLU A 18 -13.29 17.49 6.03
C GLU A 18 -13.94 16.45 5.10
N SER A 19 -14.54 16.92 4.00
CA SER A 19 -15.13 16.02 3.01
C SER A 19 -14.07 15.22 2.26
N ILE A 20 -12.92 15.81 1.95
CA ILE A 20 -11.80 15.12 1.31
C ILE A 20 -11.19 14.09 2.28
N ASN A 21 -10.92 14.48 3.53
CA ASN A 21 -10.40 13.57 4.57
C ASN A 21 -11.34 12.41 4.84
N ARG A 22 -12.65 12.65 4.87
CA ARG A 22 -13.66 11.59 4.98
C ARG A 22 -13.58 10.63 3.80
N GLU A 23 -13.43 11.13 2.57
CA GLU A 23 -13.29 10.27 1.39
C GLU A 23 -11.94 9.53 1.37
N LEU A 24 -10.84 10.13 1.82
CA LEU A 24 -9.55 9.44 1.98
C LEU A 24 -9.66 8.30 3.00
N SER A 25 -10.30 8.56 4.14
CA SER A 25 -10.58 7.55 5.17
C SER A 25 -11.47 6.43 4.65
N ARG A 26 -12.59 6.79 4.00
CA ARG A 26 -13.52 5.86 3.36
C ARG A 26 -12.84 4.92 2.36
N ASN A 27 -11.77 5.36 1.72
CA ASN A 27 -11.06 4.56 0.72
C ASN A 27 -9.87 3.76 1.27
N GLY A 28 -9.63 3.82 2.58
CA GLY A 28 -8.52 3.14 3.22
C GLY A 28 -7.16 3.71 2.85
N VAL A 29 -7.07 5.03 2.58
CA VAL A 29 -5.79 5.70 2.31
C VAL A 29 -5.03 5.85 3.62
N ARG A 30 -4.38 4.76 4.03
CA ARG A 30 -3.67 4.63 5.30
C ARG A 30 -2.17 4.52 5.10
N PHE A 31 -1.42 4.83 6.15
CA PHE A 31 0.03 4.72 6.23
C PHE A 31 0.41 4.12 7.58
N GLY A 32 1.07 2.97 7.53
CA GLY A 32 1.56 2.29 8.72
C GLY A 32 2.76 3.00 9.33
N ILE A 33 2.77 3.13 10.66
CA ILE A 33 3.91 3.56 11.44
C ILE A 33 4.29 2.47 12.44
N TYR A 34 5.58 2.21 12.57
CA TYR A 34 6.10 1.39 13.66
C TYR A 34 6.49 2.31 14.81
N LYS A 35 5.87 2.12 15.97
CA LYS A 35 6.20 2.84 17.20
C LYS A 35 6.40 1.82 18.30
N ASN A 36 7.56 1.83 18.96
CA ASN A 36 7.91 0.91 20.05
C ASN A 36 7.76 -0.59 19.68
N GLY A 37 7.98 -0.96 18.41
CA GLY A 37 7.83 -2.35 17.94
C GLY A 37 6.40 -2.75 17.59
N GLU A 38 5.41 -1.87 17.79
CA GLU A 38 4.02 -2.10 17.41
C GLU A 38 3.71 -1.38 16.09
N TYR A 39 2.96 -2.07 15.22
CA TYR A 39 2.45 -1.51 13.97
C TYR A 39 1.14 -0.79 14.23
N HIS A 40 1.10 0.51 13.96
CA HIS A 40 -0.13 1.31 13.99
C HIS A 40 -0.45 1.80 12.59
N ASP A 41 -1.66 1.51 12.14
CA ASP A 41 -2.18 2.01 10.88
C ASP A 41 -2.95 3.30 11.12
N ARG A 42 -2.62 4.38 10.40
CA ARG A 42 -3.30 5.67 10.54
C ARG A 42 -3.55 6.33 9.20
N LEU A 43 -4.50 7.26 9.14
CA LEU A 43 -4.68 8.11 7.97
C LEU A 43 -3.42 8.93 7.72
N PHE A 44 -2.98 8.99 6.47
CA PHE A 44 -1.87 9.86 6.11
C PHE A 44 -2.37 11.31 6.09
N PRO A 45 -1.81 12.25 6.89
CA PRO A 45 -2.37 13.59 6.99
C PRO A 45 -2.37 14.31 5.65
N TYR A 46 -3.54 14.71 5.19
CA TYR A 46 -3.74 15.43 3.95
C TYR A 46 -3.96 16.93 4.22
N ASP A 47 -3.38 17.75 3.36
CA ASP A 47 -3.64 19.17 3.31
C ASP A 47 -4.26 19.59 1.97
N PRO A 48 -5.32 20.40 2.00
CA PRO A 48 -6.09 20.78 0.81
C PRO A 48 -5.42 21.85 -0.05
N ILE A 49 -4.33 22.48 0.37
CA ILE A 49 -3.65 23.50 -0.42
C ILE A 49 -2.64 22.79 -1.34
N PRO A 50 -2.90 22.70 -2.66
CA PRO A 50 -2.02 21.98 -3.56
C PRO A 50 -0.70 22.74 -3.76
N ARG A 51 0.38 22.00 -3.99
CA ARG A 51 1.61 22.57 -4.53
C ARG A 51 1.44 22.82 -6.02
N ILE A 52 1.44 24.09 -6.42
CA ILE A 52 1.32 24.49 -7.83
C ILE A 52 2.71 24.67 -8.42
N ILE A 53 2.96 24.04 -9.56
CA ILE A 53 4.19 24.15 -10.37
C ILE A 53 3.81 24.61 -11.77
N GLU A 54 4.48 25.65 -12.26
CA GLU A 54 4.23 26.21 -13.58
C GLU A 54 4.68 25.27 -14.70
N SER A 55 4.06 25.39 -15.87
CA SER A 55 4.32 24.48 -16.99
C SER A 55 5.80 24.49 -17.41
N ASP A 56 6.39 25.67 -17.60
CA ASP A 56 7.77 25.78 -18.09
C ASP A 56 8.80 25.37 -17.02
N GLU A 57 8.46 25.63 -15.75
CA GLU A 57 9.24 25.16 -14.61
C GLU A 57 9.27 23.62 -14.56
N PHE A 58 8.10 22.98 -14.73
CA PHE A 58 8.00 21.53 -14.77
C PHE A 58 8.67 20.94 -16.03
N ASP A 59 8.55 21.56 -17.20
CA ASP A 59 9.18 21.07 -18.43
C ASP A 59 10.72 21.01 -18.28
N ARG A 60 11.33 22.02 -17.63
CA ARG A 60 12.77 22.01 -17.31
C ARG A 60 13.11 20.92 -16.29
N MET A 61 12.28 20.75 -15.26
CA MET A 61 12.44 19.67 -14.27
C MET A 61 12.35 18.31 -14.94
N GLU A 62 11.37 18.09 -15.82
CA GLU A 62 11.17 16.86 -16.57
C GLU A 62 12.41 16.49 -17.39
N ALA A 63 12.97 17.45 -18.14
CA ALA A 63 14.18 17.23 -18.93
C ALA A 63 15.36 16.80 -18.06
N GLY A 64 15.58 17.47 -16.92
CA GLY A 64 16.68 17.14 -16.02
C GLY A 64 16.49 15.83 -15.26
N LEU A 65 15.27 15.49 -14.87
CA LEU A 65 14.94 14.20 -14.24
C LEU A 65 15.17 13.04 -15.21
N LYS A 66 14.77 13.19 -16.48
CA LYS A 66 15.06 12.19 -17.53
C LYS A 66 16.56 11.99 -17.72
N GLN A 67 17.30 13.09 -17.86
CA GLN A 67 18.76 13.07 -18.00
C GLN A 67 19.42 12.34 -16.82
N ARG A 68 19.05 12.72 -15.59
CA ARG A 68 19.59 12.13 -14.36
C ARG A 68 19.35 10.63 -14.28
N VAL A 69 18.11 10.19 -14.47
CA VAL A 69 17.73 8.77 -14.39
C VAL A 69 18.34 7.93 -15.52
N ASN A 70 18.53 8.52 -16.70
CA ASN A 70 19.26 7.86 -17.78
C ASN A 70 20.74 7.64 -17.42
N ALA A 71 21.40 8.64 -16.83
CA ALA A 71 22.79 8.52 -16.36
C ALA A 71 22.92 7.49 -15.23
N LEU A 72 21.99 7.46 -14.27
CA LEU A 72 21.96 6.47 -13.19
C LEU A 72 21.76 5.03 -13.71
N ASN A 73 20.88 4.83 -14.71
CA ASN A 73 20.74 3.53 -15.37
C ASN A 73 22.00 3.12 -16.14
N ALA A 74 22.68 4.06 -16.81
CA ALA A 74 23.94 3.81 -17.49
C ALA A 74 25.05 3.42 -16.49
N TYR A 75 25.12 4.12 -15.36
CA TYR A 75 26.02 3.81 -14.26
C TYR A 75 25.76 2.41 -13.68
N LEU A 76 24.50 2.07 -13.37
CA LEU A 76 24.13 0.73 -12.87
C LEU A 76 24.55 -0.38 -13.85
N ARG A 77 24.33 -0.16 -15.16
CA ARG A 77 24.78 -1.08 -16.19
C ARG A 77 26.29 -1.26 -16.18
N ASP A 78 27.04 -0.16 -16.11
CA ASP A 78 28.50 -0.20 -16.13
C ASP A 78 29.07 -0.91 -14.90
N ILE A 79 28.66 -0.55 -13.68
CA ILE A 79 29.23 -1.13 -12.45
C ILE A 79 28.99 -2.64 -12.32
N TYR A 80 27.88 -3.15 -12.84
CA TYR A 80 27.59 -4.59 -12.84
C TYR A 80 28.17 -5.32 -14.07
N SER A 81 28.76 -4.60 -15.02
CA SER A 81 29.46 -5.16 -16.19
C SER A 81 30.93 -4.76 -16.21
N ASP A 82 31.32 -3.89 -17.14
CA ASP A 82 32.70 -3.55 -17.50
C ASP A 82 33.40 -2.61 -16.51
N LYS A 83 32.65 -1.90 -15.66
CA LYS A 83 33.15 -1.01 -14.60
C LYS A 83 34.08 0.09 -15.12
N GLN A 84 33.75 0.68 -16.27
CA GLN A 84 34.54 1.72 -16.92
C GLN A 84 34.60 3.02 -16.12
N ALA A 85 33.53 3.45 -15.47
CA ALA A 85 33.55 4.63 -14.61
C ALA A 85 34.50 4.50 -13.42
N ILE A 86 34.76 3.26 -12.96
CA ILE A 86 35.79 3.00 -11.95
C ILE A 86 37.19 3.09 -12.58
N LYS A 87 37.40 2.42 -13.71
CA LYS A 87 38.69 2.41 -14.44
C LYS A 87 39.15 3.80 -14.88
N ASP A 88 38.20 4.64 -15.29
CA ASP A 88 38.44 6.01 -15.73
C ASP A 88 38.47 7.01 -14.56
N GLY A 89 38.30 6.55 -13.32
CA GLY A 89 38.38 7.37 -12.11
C GLY A 89 37.22 8.35 -11.89
N ILE A 90 36.07 8.11 -12.54
CA ILE A 90 34.85 8.91 -12.37
C ILE A 90 34.21 8.65 -11.00
N VAL A 91 34.20 7.39 -10.57
CA VAL A 91 33.74 6.95 -9.25
C VAL A 91 34.82 6.06 -8.63
N PRO A 92 35.35 6.39 -7.45
CA PRO A 92 36.35 5.54 -6.80
C PRO A 92 35.77 4.18 -6.41
N GLU A 93 36.57 3.12 -6.54
CA GLU A 93 36.12 1.75 -6.33
C GLU A 93 35.65 1.49 -4.89
N GLU A 94 36.27 2.16 -3.91
CA GLU A 94 35.91 2.03 -2.51
C GLU A 94 34.48 2.51 -2.24
N TYR A 95 33.95 3.45 -3.02
CA TYR A 95 32.57 3.91 -2.85
C TYR A 95 31.55 2.88 -3.32
N VAL A 96 31.89 2.14 -4.37
CA VAL A 96 31.03 1.12 -4.96
C VAL A 96 31.06 -0.16 -4.13
N TYR A 97 32.25 -0.74 -3.94
CA TYR A 97 32.37 -2.09 -3.36
C TYR A 97 32.13 -2.15 -1.85
N THR A 98 32.21 -1.03 -1.13
CA THR A 98 31.87 -0.97 0.30
C THR A 98 30.43 -0.56 0.56
N SER A 99 29.66 -0.17 -0.48
CA SER A 99 28.25 0.15 -0.30
C SER A 99 27.48 -1.12 0.08
N ALA A 100 26.65 -1.01 1.13
CA ALA A 100 25.71 -2.07 1.50
C ALA A 100 24.68 -2.36 0.40
N GLY A 101 24.50 -1.43 -0.55
CA GLY A 101 23.60 -1.59 -1.69
C GLY A 101 24.25 -2.25 -2.92
N TYR A 102 25.54 -2.56 -2.90
CA TYR A 102 26.22 -3.30 -3.96
C TYR A 102 26.12 -4.81 -3.72
N PHE A 103 25.51 -5.52 -4.67
CA PHE A 103 25.31 -6.97 -4.56
C PHE A 103 26.12 -7.73 -5.62
N PRO A 104 27.22 -8.41 -5.22
CA PRO A 104 28.01 -9.23 -6.14
C PRO A 104 27.20 -10.34 -6.83
N GLN A 105 26.09 -10.79 -6.22
CA GLN A 105 25.18 -11.81 -6.73
C GLN A 105 24.59 -11.47 -8.10
N VAL A 106 24.54 -10.18 -8.47
CA VAL A 106 24.03 -9.70 -9.77
C VAL A 106 25.11 -9.21 -10.74
N ASN A 107 26.40 -9.44 -10.43
CA ASN A 107 27.47 -9.13 -11.38
C ASN A 107 27.34 -9.95 -12.68
N GLY A 108 27.55 -9.27 -13.82
CA GLY A 108 27.43 -9.85 -15.15
C GLY A 108 25.98 -10.05 -15.62
N VAL A 109 25.00 -9.59 -14.86
CA VAL A 109 23.58 -9.74 -15.19
C VAL A 109 23.07 -8.46 -15.83
N THR A 110 22.54 -8.57 -17.04
CA THR A 110 21.78 -7.48 -17.67
C THR A 110 20.29 -7.77 -17.49
N PRO A 111 19.50 -6.89 -16.84
CA PRO A 111 18.07 -7.08 -16.71
C PRO A 111 17.42 -7.17 -18.10
N PRO A 112 16.31 -7.92 -18.24
CA PRO A 112 15.47 -7.84 -19.43
C PRO A 112 15.12 -6.38 -19.80
N GLY A 113 15.26 -6.03 -21.08
CA GLY A 113 15.11 -4.64 -21.55
C GLY A 113 16.30 -3.72 -21.24
N GLY A 114 17.30 -4.17 -20.48
CA GLY A 114 18.53 -3.44 -20.16
C GLY A 114 18.33 -2.26 -19.19
N VAL A 115 17.17 -2.15 -18.54
CA VAL A 115 16.84 -1.06 -17.62
C VAL A 115 16.92 -1.57 -16.18
N PHE A 116 17.75 -0.95 -15.34
CA PHE A 116 17.97 -1.35 -13.96
C PHE A 116 16.99 -0.69 -13.00
N ALA A 117 16.73 0.61 -13.18
CA ALA A 117 15.72 1.37 -12.45
C ALA A 117 14.57 1.79 -13.38
N PRO A 118 13.64 0.87 -13.73
CA PRO A 118 12.41 1.21 -14.43
C PRO A 118 11.56 2.25 -13.70
N ILE A 119 11.66 2.35 -12.37
CA ILE A 119 10.98 3.35 -11.57
C ILE A 119 12.02 4.08 -10.72
N ALA A 120 12.10 5.40 -10.80
CA ALA A 120 12.94 6.21 -9.91
C ALA A 120 12.08 7.23 -9.17
N GLY A 121 12.33 7.37 -7.87
CA GLY A 121 11.76 8.43 -7.04
C GLY A 121 12.82 9.47 -6.74
N GLU A 122 12.68 10.67 -7.28
CA GLU A 122 13.65 11.74 -7.13
C GLU A 122 13.11 12.75 -6.12
N ASP A 123 13.79 12.93 -4.98
CA ASP A 123 13.39 13.87 -3.95
C ASP A 123 14.01 15.24 -4.23
N LEU A 124 13.15 16.25 -4.47
CA LEU A 124 13.55 17.60 -4.80
C LEU A 124 13.02 18.63 -3.80
N VAL A 125 13.77 19.70 -3.61
CA VAL A 125 13.33 20.92 -2.92
C VAL A 125 13.50 22.13 -3.81
N GLN A 126 12.63 23.12 -3.60
CA GLN A 126 12.77 24.42 -4.24
C GLN A 126 13.42 25.38 -3.24
N GLY A 127 14.57 25.95 -3.60
CA GLY A 127 15.25 26.97 -2.81
C GLY A 127 14.48 28.28 -2.78
N GLN A 128 14.82 29.17 -1.85
CA GLN A 128 14.30 30.55 -1.83
C GLN A 128 14.66 31.36 -3.09
N ASP A 129 15.71 30.94 -3.80
CA ASP A 129 16.12 31.46 -5.11
C ASP A 129 15.26 30.96 -6.28
N GLY A 130 14.27 30.10 -6.01
CA GLY A 130 13.39 29.48 -6.99
C GLY A 130 14.00 28.29 -7.73
N GLN A 131 15.27 27.96 -7.49
CA GLN A 131 15.93 26.82 -8.15
C GLN A 131 15.52 25.50 -7.51
N TRP A 132 15.55 24.44 -8.32
CA TRP A 132 15.29 23.07 -7.86
C TRP A 132 16.58 22.33 -7.59
N TRP A 133 16.63 21.68 -6.43
CA TRP A 133 17.76 20.91 -5.95
C TRP A 133 17.30 19.49 -5.69
N VAL A 134 17.95 18.51 -6.31
CA VAL A 134 17.79 17.10 -5.95
C VAL A 134 18.47 16.91 -4.60
N LEU A 135 17.83 16.18 -3.68
CA LEU A 135 18.36 15.84 -2.36
C LEU A 135 18.73 14.37 -2.24
N GLU A 136 17.97 13.49 -2.91
CA GLU A 136 18.10 12.04 -2.80
C GLU A 136 17.47 11.35 -4.02
N ASP A 137 18.17 10.34 -4.53
CA ASP A 137 17.67 9.40 -5.54
C ASP A 137 17.09 8.19 -4.81
N ASN A 138 15.96 7.64 -5.28
CA ASN A 138 15.38 6.42 -4.72
C ASN A 138 15.18 5.42 -5.87
N LEU A 139 16.11 4.46 -6.00
CA LEU A 139 16.19 3.54 -7.13
C LEU A 139 15.91 2.09 -6.73
N ARG A 140 15.74 1.81 -5.43
CA ARG A 140 15.29 0.50 -4.92
C ARG A 140 13.78 0.34 -5.05
N ILE A 141 13.01 0.84 -4.09
CA ILE A 141 11.56 0.64 -3.98
C ILE A 141 10.89 2.01 -3.76
N PRO A 142 10.93 2.93 -4.73
CA PRO A 142 10.31 4.24 -4.57
C PRO A 142 8.80 4.09 -4.34
N SER A 143 8.32 4.66 -3.23
CA SER A 143 6.90 4.66 -2.84
C SER A 143 6.35 6.09 -2.74
N GLY A 144 5.03 6.21 -2.81
CA GLY A 144 4.29 7.44 -2.55
C GLY A 144 3.40 7.91 -3.70
N ALA A 145 3.45 7.27 -4.87
CA ALA A 145 2.72 7.70 -6.06
C ALA A 145 1.20 7.51 -5.92
N SER A 146 0.73 6.54 -5.12
CA SER A 146 -0.71 6.30 -4.96
C SER A 146 -1.43 7.45 -4.27
N TYR A 147 -0.77 8.17 -3.36
CA TYR A 147 -1.42 9.23 -2.56
C TYR A 147 -1.91 10.42 -3.39
N PRO A 148 -1.07 11.13 -4.17
CA PRO A 148 -1.52 12.21 -5.03
C PRO A 148 -2.43 11.74 -6.17
N LEU A 149 -2.25 10.50 -6.66
CA LEU A 149 -3.15 9.90 -7.65
C LEU A 149 -4.57 9.78 -7.09
N PHE A 150 -4.71 9.30 -5.85
CA PHE A 150 -5.99 9.13 -5.18
C PHE A 150 -6.60 10.46 -4.76
N ALA A 151 -5.80 11.37 -4.17
CA ALA A 151 -6.25 12.68 -3.73
C ALA A 151 -6.86 13.49 -4.89
N ARG A 152 -6.18 13.55 -6.05
CA ARG A 152 -6.70 14.25 -7.23
C ARG A 152 -8.02 13.67 -7.75
N ASP A 153 -8.25 12.36 -7.66
CA ASP A 153 -9.53 11.75 -8.05
C ASP A 153 -10.68 12.19 -7.13
N ILE A 154 -10.42 12.29 -5.83
CA ILE A 154 -11.38 12.84 -4.85
C ILE A 154 -11.63 14.34 -5.11
N GLU A 155 -10.57 15.14 -5.20
CA GLU A 155 -10.65 16.58 -5.40
C GLU A 155 -11.46 16.93 -6.66
N ARG A 156 -11.24 16.22 -7.78
CA ARG A 156 -11.99 16.42 -9.04
C ARG A 156 -13.48 16.17 -8.89
N ARG A 157 -13.89 15.22 -8.05
CA ARG A 157 -15.31 14.88 -7.82
C ARG A 157 -15.98 15.85 -6.87
N ILE A 158 -15.25 16.30 -5.85
CA ILE A 158 -15.78 17.23 -4.84
C ILE A 158 -15.88 18.65 -5.39
N THR A 159 -14.91 19.08 -6.21
CA THR A 159 -14.85 20.45 -6.76
C THR A 159 -14.67 20.43 -8.28
N PRO A 160 -15.65 19.96 -9.08
CA PRO A 160 -15.51 19.85 -10.53
C PRO A 160 -15.43 21.21 -11.26
N SER A 161 -15.92 22.31 -10.67
CA SER A 161 -15.74 23.67 -11.19
C SER A 161 -14.26 24.09 -11.20
N LEU A 162 -13.52 23.76 -10.13
CA LEU A 162 -12.11 24.09 -9.97
C LEU A 162 -11.27 23.54 -11.11
N PHE A 163 -11.38 22.23 -11.38
CA PHE A 163 -10.61 21.57 -12.45
C PHE A 163 -11.11 21.89 -13.87
N ARG A 164 -12.28 22.50 -14.03
CA ARG A 164 -12.72 23.08 -15.31
C ARG A 164 -12.08 24.44 -15.56
N ASN A 165 -11.87 25.22 -14.50
CA ASN A 165 -11.36 26.59 -14.57
C ASN A 165 -9.84 26.67 -14.45
N VAL A 166 -9.20 25.68 -13.80
CA VAL A 166 -7.75 25.55 -13.69
C VAL A 166 -7.28 24.44 -14.62
N ARG A 167 -6.41 24.78 -15.58
CA ARG A 167 -5.82 23.81 -16.51
C ARG A 167 -4.63 23.11 -15.86
N VAL A 168 -4.90 21.98 -15.20
CA VAL A 168 -3.88 21.10 -14.60
C VAL A 168 -3.62 19.92 -15.55
N ARG A 169 -2.35 19.58 -15.80
CA ARG A 169 -1.95 18.37 -16.53
C ARG A 169 -2.51 17.12 -15.83
N ASP A 170 -2.81 16.10 -16.61
CA ASP A 170 -3.46 14.91 -16.07
C ASP A 170 -2.47 14.01 -15.32
N ASN A 171 -2.79 13.69 -14.07
CA ASN A 171 -2.01 12.78 -13.25
C ASN A 171 -2.50 11.31 -13.35
N ARG A 172 -3.59 11.00 -14.06
CA ARG A 172 -4.13 9.62 -14.14
C ARG A 172 -3.23 8.63 -14.87
N ASP A 173 -2.20 9.13 -15.53
CA ASP A 173 -1.38 8.36 -16.46
C ASP A 173 -0.36 7.42 -15.79
N TYR A 174 -0.05 7.63 -14.51
CA TYR A 174 0.99 6.87 -13.81
C TYR A 174 0.83 5.35 -13.87
N PRO A 175 -0.36 4.76 -13.59
CA PRO A 175 -0.52 3.31 -13.69
C PRO A 175 -0.34 2.79 -15.12
N ARG A 176 -0.70 3.58 -16.14
CA ARG A 176 -0.46 3.23 -17.55
C ARG A 176 1.03 3.24 -17.86
N LEU A 177 1.76 4.26 -17.44
CA LEU A 177 3.22 4.34 -17.61
C LEU A 177 3.93 3.18 -16.90
N LEU A 178 3.54 2.90 -15.64
CA LEU A 178 4.05 1.78 -14.86
C LEU A 178 3.80 0.45 -15.58
N ARG A 179 2.57 0.22 -16.05
CA ARG A 179 2.21 -0.99 -16.78
C ARG A 179 3.01 -1.13 -18.09
N GLN A 180 3.18 -0.05 -18.84
CA GLN A 180 3.99 -0.05 -20.07
C GLN A 180 5.46 -0.35 -19.82
N SER A 181 6.02 0.15 -18.72
CA SER A 181 7.38 -0.17 -18.28
C SER A 181 7.50 -1.65 -17.92
N MET A 182 6.55 -2.21 -17.16
CA MET A 182 6.50 -3.64 -16.83
C MET A 182 6.37 -4.52 -18.08
N ASP A 183 5.48 -4.16 -19.01
CA ASP A 183 5.29 -4.91 -20.26
C ASP A 183 6.55 -4.83 -21.16
N PHE A 184 7.27 -3.71 -21.16
CA PHE A 184 8.51 -3.54 -21.94
C PHE A 184 9.63 -4.47 -21.46
N VAL A 185 9.78 -4.67 -20.15
CA VAL A 185 10.83 -5.54 -19.59
C VAL A 185 10.40 -7.00 -19.48
N SER A 186 9.13 -7.33 -19.68
CA SER A 186 8.59 -8.68 -19.46
C SER A 186 9.25 -9.75 -20.34
N THR A 187 9.41 -10.96 -19.80
CA THR A 187 10.05 -12.14 -20.45
C THR A 187 9.03 -13.21 -20.91
N ASP A 188 7.82 -12.75 -21.25
CA ASP A 188 6.59 -13.51 -21.50
C ASP A 188 5.96 -14.13 -20.24
N GLY A 189 4.72 -13.72 -19.97
CA GLY A 189 3.93 -14.19 -18.84
C GLY A 189 3.05 -13.08 -18.27
N ILE A 190 2.39 -13.37 -17.15
CA ILE A 190 1.61 -12.36 -16.42
C ILE A 190 2.54 -11.38 -15.68
N ALA A 191 1.98 -10.22 -15.36
CA ALA A 191 2.60 -9.21 -14.51
C ALA A 191 2.16 -9.42 -13.06
N VAL A 192 3.10 -9.38 -12.13
CA VAL A 192 2.87 -9.57 -10.69
C VAL A 192 3.39 -8.38 -9.90
N VAL A 193 2.66 -7.95 -8.88
CA VAL A 193 3.17 -7.08 -7.79
C VAL A 193 3.44 -7.98 -6.59
N LEU A 194 4.72 -8.16 -6.22
CA LEU A 194 5.12 -8.98 -5.07
C LEU A 194 5.18 -8.11 -3.82
N THR A 195 4.39 -8.47 -2.81
CA THR A 195 4.27 -7.71 -1.55
C THR A 195 4.73 -8.53 -0.34
N PRO A 196 5.38 -7.91 0.68
CA PRO A 196 5.63 -8.54 1.99
C PRO A 196 4.35 -8.79 2.80
N GLY A 197 3.23 -8.22 2.39
CA GLY A 197 1.92 -8.37 3.03
C GLY A 197 1.46 -7.17 3.85
N ARG A 198 0.32 -7.35 4.53
CA ARG A 198 -0.50 -6.26 5.09
C ARG A 198 0.15 -5.44 6.20
N TYR A 199 1.18 -5.98 6.86
CA TYR A 199 1.91 -5.30 7.92
C TYR A 199 2.96 -4.31 7.38
N ASN A 200 3.15 -4.23 6.07
CA ASN A 200 4.02 -3.23 5.48
C ASN A 200 3.31 -1.87 5.38
N SER A 201 3.99 -0.79 5.77
CA SER A 201 3.44 0.57 5.80
C SER A 201 2.94 1.09 4.45
N ALA A 202 3.44 0.55 3.33
CA ALA A 202 3.05 0.91 1.97
C ALA A 202 2.10 -0.12 1.32
N PHE A 203 1.53 -1.06 2.09
CA PHE A 203 0.68 -2.13 1.54
C PHE A 203 -0.51 -1.59 0.73
N PHE A 204 -1.13 -0.49 1.17
CA PHE A 204 -2.19 0.19 0.42
C PHE A 204 -1.74 0.50 -1.02
N GLU A 205 -0.55 1.07 -1.19
CA GLU A 205 0.00 1.40 -2.50
C GLU A 205 0.25 0.14 -3.33
N HIS A 206 0.73 -0.95 -2.73
CA HIS A 206 0.99 -2.21 -3.43
C HIS A 206 -0.30 -2.76 -4.04
N ALA A 207 -1.35 -2.86 -3.22
CA ALA A 207 -2.66 -3.36 -3.65
C ALA A 207 -3.34 -2.41 -4.64
N TYR A 208 -3.25 -1.10 -4.41
CA TYR A 208 -3.82 -0.10 -5.31
C TYR A 208 -3.14 -0.07 -6.68
N LEU A 209 -1.81 -0.11 -6.74
CA LEU A 209 -1.10 -0.16 -8.03
C LEU A 209 -1.32 -1.51 -8.74
N ALA A 210 -1.45 -2.63 -8.01
CA ALA A 210 -1.85 -3.90 -8.62
C ALA A 210 -3.25 -3.80 -9.27
N GLU A 211 -4.23 -3.22 -8.57
CA GLU A 211 -5.56 -2.92 -9.11
C GLU A 211 -5.46 -2.06 -10.38
N LYS A 212 -4.74 -0.92 -10.32
CA LYS A 212 -4.69 0.05 -11.43
C LYS A 212 -3.88 -0.40 -12.65
N THR A 213 -2.88 -1.26 -12.45
CA THR A 213 -2.08 -1.81 -13.56
C THR A 213 -2.66 -3.11 -14.13
N GLY A 214 -3.65 -3.71 -13.45
CA GLY A 214 -4.17 -5.04 -13.79
C GLY A 214 -3.12 -6.15 -13.62
N ALA A 215 -2.15 -5.95 -12.73
CA ALA A 215 -1.20 -6.97 -12.33
C ALA A 215 -1.81 -7.82 -11.20
N ALA A 216 -1.35 -9.07 -11.06
CA ALA A 216 -1.73 -9.90 -9.92
C ALA A 216 -0.97 -9.44 -8.68
N LEU A 217 -1.67 -9.11 -7.59
CA LEU A 217 -1.03 -8.94 -6.29
C LEU A 217 -0.68 -10.33 -5.75
N ALA A 218 0.59 -10.60 -5.48
CA ALA A 218 1.07 -11.89 -5.02
C ALA A 218 1.84 -11.75 -3.70
N PHE A 219 1.62 -12.70 -2.82
CA PHE A 219 2.45 -12.97 -1.65
C PHE A 219 3.54 -13.98 -2.02
N PRO A 220 4.60 -14.11 -1.21
CA PRO A 220 5.70 -15.03 -1.49
C PRO A 220 5.25 -16.48 -1.74
N GLU A 221 4.30 -16.98 -0.96
CA GLU A 221 3.73 -18.32 -1.05
C GLU A 221 2.88 -18.59 -2.30
N ASP A 222 2.51 -17.53 -3.02
CA ASP A 222 1.77 -17.60 -4.28
C ASP A 222 2.69 -17.83 -5.48
N LEU A 223 4.00 -17.64 -5.31
CA LEU A 223 5.00 -17.74 -6.36
C LEU A 223 5.90 -18.96 -6.14
N GLU A 224 6.19 -19.67 -7.22
CA GLU A 224 7.07 -20.84 -7.22
C GLU A 224 8.06 -20.74 -8.38
N VAL A 225 9.31 -21.17 -8.15
CA VAL A 225 10.33 -21.27 -9.18
C VAL A 225 10.54 -22.72 -9.58
N VAL A 226 10.34 -23.02 -10.88
CA VAL A 226 10.57 -24.35 -11.47
C VAL A 226 11.35 -24.18 -12.76
N ASP A 227 12.43 -24.95 -12.92
CA ASP A 227 13.32 -24.89 -14.10
C ASP A 227 13.76 -23.46 -14.47
N ASN A 228 14.14 -22.68 -13.46
CA ASN A 228 14.49 -21.26 -13.57
C ASN A 228 13.38 -20.38 -14.17
N LYS A 229 12.10 -20.76 -14.06
CA LYS A 229 10.95 -19.93 -14.44
C LYS A 229 10.08 -19.68 -13.22
N VAL A 230 9.53 -18.47 -13.14
CA VAL A 230 8.62 -18.08 -12.06
C VAL A 230 7.18 -18.37 -12.49
N TYR A 231 6.42 -18.99 -11.59
CA TYR A 231 5.01 -19.29 -11.78
C TYR A 231 4.19 -18.72 -10.64
N PHE A 232 3.04 -18.16 -10.98
CA PHE A 232 1.97 -17.81 -10.06
C PHE A 232 1.02 -19.00 -9.95
N LEU A 233 0.67 -19.37 -8.71
CA LEU A 233 -0.20 -20.50 -8.43
C LEU A 233 -1.62 -20.01 -8.19
N ASP A 234 -2.54 -20.39 -9.07
CA ASP A 234 -3.96 -20.14 -8.80
C ASP A 234 -4.50 -21.08 -7.70
N TYR A 235 -5.70 -20.79 -7.23
CA TYR A 235 -6.37 -21.52 -6.15
C TYR A 235 -6.65 -22.99 -6.50
N ALA A 236 -6.62 -23.36 -7.78
CA ALA A 236 -6.74 -24.73 -8.28
C ALA A 236 -5.38 -25.42 -8.46
N GLY A 237 -4.27 -24.76 -8.09
CA GLY A 237 -2.91 -25.27 -8.21
C GLY A 237 -2.33 -25.18 -9.63
N ARG A 238 -2.99 -24.49 -10.57
CA ARG A 238 -2.45 -24.32 -11.93
C ARG A 238 -1.36 -23.26 -11.92
N LYS A 239 -0.31 -23.52 -12.69
CA LYS A 239 0.87 -22.68 -12.83
C LYS A 239 0.69 -21.69 -13.98
N HIS A 240 0.74 -20.40 -13.68
CA HIS A 240 0.70 -19.31 -14.66
C HIS A 240 2.07 -18.67 -14.76
N ARG A 241 2.70 -18.69 -15.93
CA ARG A 241 4.05 -18.15 -16.10
C ARG A 241 4.08 -16.65 -15.79
N VAL A 242 5.02 -16.22 -14.98
CA VAL A 242 5.25 -14.82 -14.61
C VAL A 242 6.39 -14.27 -15.46
N GLY A 243 6.13 -13.20 -16.21
CA GLY A 243 7.12 -12.56 -17.08
C GLY A 243 7.83 -11.39 -16.41
N VAL A 244 7.15 -10.73 -15.45
CA VAL A 244 7.66 -9.57 -14.72
C VAL A 244 7.10 -9.53 -13.30
N VAL A 245 7.97 -9.24 -12.33
CA VAL A 245 7.66 -9.04 -10.91
C VAL A 245 8.02 -7.62 -10.53
N TYR A 246 7.00 -6.77 -10.29
CA TYR A 246 7.18 -5.51 -9.57
C TYR A 246 7.30 -5.81 -8.07
N ARG A 247 8.54 -5.87 -7.59
CA ARG A 247 8.83 -6.20 -6.19
C ARG A 247 8.62 -4.99 -5.28
N ARG A 248 8.04 -5.23 -4.12
CA ARG A 248 7.88 -4.26 -3.04
C ARG A 248 8.63 -4.68 -1.77
N LEU A 249 9.77 -5.34 -2.00
CA LEU A 249 10.66 -5.96 -1.01
C LEU A 249 12.09 -5.52 -1.27
N SER A 250 12.87 -5.31 -0.20
CA SER A 250 14.31 -5.02 -0.32
C SER A 250 15.07 -6.22 -0.88
N ASP A 251 16.24 -5.95 -1.48
CA ASP A 251 17.06 -6.98 -2.14
C ASP A 251 17.39 -8.14 -1.21
N GLU A 252 17.75 -7.80 0.02
CA GLU A 252 18.21 -8.75 1.05
C GLU A 252 17.16 -9.80 1.38
N TYR A 253 15.87 -9.46 1.22
CA TYR A 253 14.76 -10.33 1.55
C TYR A 253 14.13 -11.00 0.32
N LEU A 254 14.60 -10.70 -0.88
CA LEU A 254 13.95 -11.11 -2.13
C LEU A 254 14.08 -12.62 -2.43
N ASP A 255 15.25 -13.19 -2.18
CA ASP A 255 15.56 -14.61 -2.44
C ASP A 255 16.40 -15.19 -1.29
N PRO A 256 15.83 -16.06 -0.44
CA PRO A 256 16.57 -16.66 0.67
C PRO A 256 17.72 -17.56 0.23
N PHE A 257 17.76 -18.03 -1.03
CA PHE A 257 18.89 -18.81 -1.54
C PHE A 257 20.10 -17.95 -1.97
N ALA A 258 19.91 -16.64 -2.16
CA ALA A 258 20.96 -15.75 -2.66
C ALA A 258 21.35 -14.62 -1.71
N PHE A 259 20.44 -14.23 -0.81
CA PHE A 259 20.61 -13.10 0.11
C PHE A 259 20.46 -13.53 1.57
N ASN A 260 19.44 -13.06 2.28
CA ASN A 260 19.18 -13.45 3.68
C ASN A 260 18.47 -14.81 3.75
N PRO A 261 19.12 -15.88 4.25
CA PRO A 261 18.51 -17.20 4.36
C PRO A 261 17.32 -17.26 5.33
N ASP A 262 17.22 -16.31 6.27
CA ASP A 262 16.12 -16.22 7.24
C ASP A 262 14.89 -15.47 6.68
N SER A 263 14.94 -15.01 5.41
CA SER A 263 13.82 -14.30 4.81
C SER A 263 12.61 -15.23 4.61
N VAL A 264 11.50 -14.88 5.28
CA VAL A 264 10.18 -15.52 5.09
C VAL A 264 9.27 -14.77 4.11
N ILE A 265 9.73 -13.63 3.60
CA ILE A 265 8.97 -12.74 2.71
C ILE A 265 9.50 -12.74 1.27
N GLY A 266 10.47 -13.60 0.96
CA GLY A 266 11.10 -13.75 -0.36
C GLY A 266 10.61 -14.98 -1.12
N VAL A 267 10.97 -15.05 -2.40
CA VAL A 267 10.63 -16.18 -3.28
C VAL A 267 11.89 -17.01 -3.54
N PRO A 268 12.02 -18.23 -2.98
CA PRO A 268 13.21 -19.05 -3.15
C PRO A 268 13.54 -19.32 -4.62
N GLY A 269 14.77 -18.98 -5.03
CA GLY A 269 15.28 -19.23 -6.38
C GLY A 269 14.89 -18.19 -7.43
N ILE A 270 14.16 -17.13 -7.07
CA ILE A 270 13.75 -16.08 -8.01
C ILE A 270 14.95 -15.38 -8.66
N LEU A 271 16.08 -15.25 -7.95
CA LEU A 271 17.28 -14.66 -8.51
C LEU A 271 17.88 -15.56 -9.59
N SER A 272 17.82 -16.89 -9.44
CA SER A 272 18.27 -17.83 -10.47
C SER A 272 17.45 -17.70 -11.75
N ALA A 273 16.12 -17.55 -11.62
CA ALA A 273 15.22 -17.30 -12.74
C ALA A 273 15.52 -15.96 -13.44
N TYR A 274 15.76 -14.90 -12.66
CA TYR A 274 16.13 -13.57 -13.17
C TYR A 274 17.47 -13.60 -13.93
N ARG A 275 18.50 -14.22 -13.34
CA ARG A 275 19.82 -14.38 -13.98
C ARG A 275 19.79 -15.22 -15.25
N SER A 276 18.81 -16.12 -15.37
CA SER A 276 18.57 -16.92 -16.56
C SER A 276 17.79 -16.19 -17.65
N GLY A 277 17.36 -14.94 -17.41
CA GLY A 277 16.56 -14.14 -18.35
C GLY A 277 15.11 -14.60 -18.49
N ASN A 278 14.59 -15.37 -17.52
CA ASN A 278 13.26 -15.98 -17.58
C ASN A 278 12.17 -15.21 -16.82
N VAL A 279 12.55 -14.17 -16.08
CA VAL A 279 11.66 -13.22 -15.38
C VAL A 279 12.36 -11.86 -15.29
N ALA A 280 11.61 -10.77 -15.43
CA ALA A 280 12.10 -9.44 -15.10
C ALA A 280 11.73 -9.06 -13.66
N ILE A 281 12.61 -8.34 -12.97
CA ILE A 281 12.35 -7.82 -11.63
C ILE A 281 12.41 -6.30 -11.70
N VAL A 282 11.32 -5.65 -11.28
CA VAL A 282 11.16 -4.20 -11.28
C VAL A 282 11.12 -3.71 -9.83
N ASN A 283 12.02 -2.85 -9.37
CA ASN A 283 13.30 -2.53 -10.01
C ASN A 283 14.30 -3.70 -9.89
N ALA A 284 15.33 -3.70 -10.75
CA ALA A 284 16.37 -4.73 -10.72
C ALA A 284 17.04 -4.80 -9.33
N PRO A 285 17.46 -5.99 -8.87
CA PRO A 285 18.28 -6.09 -7.65
C PRO A 285 19.65 -5.46 -7.87
N GLY A 286 20.23 -4.84 -6.83
CA GLY A 286 21.54 -4.16 -6.93
C GLY A 286 21.47 -2.65 -7.15
N ASN A 287 20.28 -2.07 -7.26
CA ASN A 287 20.15 -0.61 -7.48
C ASN A 287 20.67 0.24 -6.31
N GLY A 288 20.84 -0.37 -5.14
CA GLY A 288 21.42 0.30 -3.97
C GLY A 288 22.82 0.86 -4.21
N ALA A 289 23.56 0.32 -5.20
CA ALA A 289 24.87 0.81 -5.59
C ALA A 289 24.84 2.18 -6.30
N ALA A 290 23.66 2.68 -6.70
CA ALA A 290 23.49 3.97 -7.35
C ALA A 290 22.72 5.02 -6.52
N ASP A 291 21.90 4.58 -5.56
CA ASP A 291 21.16 5.49 -4.66
C ASP A 291 21.76 5.60 -3.25
N ASP A 292 22.96 5.04 -3.05
CA ASP A 292 23.77 5.28 -1.85
C ASP A 292 24.07 6.77 -1.69
N LYS A 293 23.96 7.29 -0.46
CA LYS A 293 24.16 8.73 -0.18
C LYS A 293 25.50 9.25 -0.63
N ALA A 294 26.53 8.42 -0.65
CA ALA A 294 27.82 8.84 -1.15
C ALA A 294 27.81 8.92 -2.69
N ILE A 295 27.17 7.97 -3.36
CA ILE A 295 27.12 7.93 -4.83
C ILE A 295 26.45 9.18 -5.42
N TYR A 296 25.48 9.75 -4.70
CA TYR A 296 24.87 11.04 -5.02
C TYR A 296 25.87 12.15 -5.42
N TYR A 297 27.03 12.24 -4.76
CA TYR A 297 28.07 13.23 -5.06
C TYR A 297 28.58 13.15 -6.51
N PHE A 298 28.63 11.94 -7.07
CA PHE A 298 29.22 11.69 -8.39
C PHE A 298 28.20 11.81 -9.53
N VAL A 299 26.90 11.91 -9.27
CA VAL A 299 25.85 11.92 -10.31
C VAL A 299 26.06 13.03 -11.37
N PRO A 300 26.45 14.27 -11.02
CA PRO A 300 26.81 15.28 -12.02
C PRO A 300 27.92 14.83 -12.98
N ASN A 301 28.93 14.11 -12.47
CA ASN A 301 30.01 13.56 -13.29
C ASN A 301 29.55 12.36 -14.12
N MET A 302 28.63 11.54 -13.60
CA MET A 302 27.99 10.46 -14.36
C MET A 302 27.23 11.01 -15.57
N ILE A 303 26.48 12.11 -15.41
CA ILE A 303 25.76 12.75 -16.52
C ILE A 303 26.75 13.17 -17.62
N ARG A 304 27.84 13.85 -17.25
CA ARG A 304 28.89 14.24 -18.21
C ARG A 304 29.54 13.04 -18.89
N TYR A 305 29.86 12.01 -18.12
CA TYR A 305 30.58 10.84 -18.60
C TYR A 305 29.73 9.96 -19.51
N TYR A 306 28.51 9.61 -19.10
CA TYR A 306 27.66 8.68 -19.85
C TYR A 306 26.85 9.35 -20.95
N LEU A 307 26.44 10.61 -20.76
CA LEU A 307 25.56 11.30 -21.69
C LEU A 307 26.29 12.37 -22.53
N GLY A 308 27.47 12.82 -22.10
CA GLY A 308 28.18 13.91 -22.76
C GLY A 308 27.48 15.27 -22.60
N GLU A 309 26.65 15.41 -21.56
CA GLU A 309 25.80 16.58 -21.32
C GLU A 309 26.17 17.27 -20.00
N GLU A 310 25.80 18.55 -19.86
CA GLU A 310 25.85 19.23 -18.55
C GLU A 310 24.57 18.94 -17.74
N PRO A 311 24.67 18.73 -16.41
CA PRO A 311 23.51 18.52 -15.55
C PRO A 311 22.52 19.69 -15.60
N ILE A 312 21.26 19.39 -15.92
CA ILE A 312 20.18 20.38 -15.97
C ILE A 312 19.69 20.75 -14.56
N LEU A 313 19.58 19.74 -13.68
CA LEU A 313 19.19 19.88 -12.28
C LEU A 313 20.42 19.93 -11.38
N HIS A 314 20.31 20.70 -10.30
CA HIS A 314 21.39 20.84 -9.35
C HIS A 314 21.32 19.78 -8.26
N ASN A 315 22.48 19.27 -7.86
CA ASN A 315 22.66 18.61 -6.58
C ASN A 315 22.81 19.69 -5.50
N ALA A 316 22.19 19.50 -4.33
CA ALA A 316 22.64 20.19 -3.12
C ALA A 316 24.18 20.05 -2.98
N PRO A 317 24.93 21.15 -2.78
CA PRO A 317 26.38 21.10 -2.64
C PRO A 317 26.75 20.12 -1.51
N THR A 318 27.58 19.15 -1.86
CA THR A 318 27.91 18.01 -1.01
C THR A 318 29.42 17.89 -0.92
N TYR A 319 29.90 17.54 0.27
CA TYR A 319 31.30 17.34 0.59
C TYR A 319 31.50 15.92 1.09
N MET A 320 32.59 15.29 0.69
CA MET A 320 32.97 13.95 1.12
C MET A 320 34.20 14.00 2.01
N PRO A 321 34.07 13.77 3.33
CA PRO A 321 35.21 13.76 4.25
C PRO A 321 36.32 12.75 3.92
N MET A 322 36.09 11.81 3.00
CA MET A 322 37.16 10.98 2.44
C MET A 322 38.20 11.81 1.67
N PHE A 323 37.78 12.82 0.92
CA PHE A 323 38.71 13.71 0.23
C PHE A 323 39.25 14.75 1.21
N ASP A 324 40.57 14.88 1.30
CA ASP A 324 41.23 15.73 2.30
C ASP A 324 40.75 17.20 2.26
N LYS A 325 40.51 17.72 1.06
CA LYS A 325 40.00 19.08 0.85
C LYS A 325 38.60 19.24 1.45
N ASP A 326 37.71 18.31 1.13
CA ASP A 326 36.33 18.31 1.60
C ASP A 326 36.29 18.04 3.11
N ARG A 327 37.11 17.13 3.63
CA ARG A 327 37.21 16.88 5.08
C ARG A 327 37.58 18.13 5.84
N LYS A 328 38.55 18.89 5.34
CA LYS A 328 38.94 20.16 5.95
C LYS A 328 37.76 21.13 5.97
N GLU A 329 37.08 21.31 4.85
CA GLU A 329 35.89 22.17 4.76
C GLU A 329 34.80 21.74 5.76
N VAL A 330 34.53 20.43 5.84
CA VAL A 330 33.54 19.87 6.77
C VAL A 330 33.90 20.11 8.23
N LEU A 331 35.17 19.90 8.60
CA LEU A 331 35.60 20.09 9.98
C LEU A 331 35.64 21.58 10.37
N ASP A 332 36.06 22.45 9.46
CA ASP A 332 36.14 23.90 9.68
C ASP A 332 34.74 24.52 9.82
N ARG A 333 33.74 23.99 9.09
CA ARG A 333 32.36 24.50 9.06
C ARG A 333 31.33 23.53 9.63
N LEU A 334 31.73 22.61 10.51
CA LEU A 334 30.86 21.53 11.01
C LEU A 334 29.56 22.05 11.63
N GLY A 335 29.56 23.25 12.22
CA GLY A 335 28.39 23.90 12.81
C GLY A 335 27.38 24.47 11.80
N GLU A 336 27.72 24.55 10.52
CA GLU A 336 26.89 25.14 9.46
C GLU A 336 26.26 24.09 8.53
N LEU A 337 26.82 22.89 8.51
CA LEU A 337 26.48 21.84 7.55
C LEU A 337 25.44 20.85 8.11
N VAL A 338 24.79 20.12 7.20
CA VAL A 338 24.03 18.91 7.52
C VAL A 338 24.92 17.70 7.32
N ILE A 339 25.14 16.92 8.37
CA ILE A 339 25.94 15.69 8.32
C ILE A 339 24.99 14.50 8.23
N LYS A 340 25.25 13.60 7.28
CA LYS A 340 24.43 12.39 7.08
C LYS A 340 25.32 11.16 7.18
N ASP A 341 24.89 10.18 7.98
CA ASP A 341 25.46 8.84 7.96
C ASP A 341 25.03 8.12 6.67
N VAL A 342 25.99 7.57 5.94
CA VAL A 342 25.74 6.84 4.69
C VAL A 342 24.93 5.56 4.96
N ALA A 343 25.18 4.88 6.09
CA ALA A 343 24.61 3.58 6.40
C ALA A 343 23.13 3.63 6.87
N GLU A 344 22.65 4.76 7.39
CA GLU A 344 21.31 4.85 7.99
C GLU A 344 20.24 5.33 6.99
N ALA A 345 19.10 4.65 6.86
CA ALA A 345 18.04 5.05 5.91
C ALA A 345 16.94 5.94 6.55
N GLY A 346 16.15 6.65 5.72
CA GLY A 346 14.89 7.26 6.16
C GLY A 346 15.02 8.45 7.12
N GLY A 347 16.05 9.28 6.97
CA GLY A 347 16.27 10.46 7.81
C GLY A 347 16.84 10.18 9.20
N TYR A 348 16.98 8.91 9.58
CA TYR A 348 17.86 8.51 10.69
C TYR A 348 19.32 8.84 10.30
N GLY A 349 20.10 9.32 11.26
CA GLY A 349 21.51 9.65 11.03
C GLY A 349 21.74 11.00 10.35
N VAL A 350 20.71 11.84 10.22
CA VAL A 350 20.82 13.23 9.74
C VAL A 350 20.98 14.18 10.93
N VAL A 351 22.09 14.89 10.98
CA VAL A 351 22.43 15.81 12.07
C VAL A 351 22.68 17.20 11.52
N PHE A 352 21.93 18.18 12.03
CA PHE A 352 22.22 19.58 11.75
C PHE A 352 23.33 20.06 12.68
N GLY A 353 24.50 20.41 12.14
CA GLY A 353 25.62 20.90 12.92
C GLY A 353 25.26 22.07 13.86
N SER A 354 24.33 22.91 13.41
CA SER A 354 23.81 24.06 14.15
C SER A 354 23.05 23.68 15.43
N SER A 355 22.45 22.49 15.47
CA SER A 355 21.73 21.95 16.63
C SER A 355 22.63 21.33 17.70
N LEU A 356 23.90 21.07 17.38
CA LEU A 356 24.87 20.48 18.30
C LEU A 356 25.55 21.55 19.14
N ASP A 357 25.78 21.26 20.43
CA ASP A 357 26.71 22.02 21.25
C ASP A 357 28.17 21.74 20.87
N ARG A 358 29.11 22.48 21.48
CA ARG A 358 30.53 22.35 21.17
C ARG A 358 31.08 20.94 21.43
N SER A 359 30.71 20.31 22.55
CA SER A 359 31.20 18.97 22.92
C SER A 359 30.76 17.94 21.87
N ARG A 360 29.48 17.96 21.51
CA ARG A 360 28.91 17.05 20.51
C ARG A 360 29.48 17.28 19.11
N ARG A 361 29.80 18.53 18.76
CA ARG A 361 30.50 18.83 17.49
C ARG A 361 31.92 18.26 17.49
N GLU A 362 32.65 18.37 18.60
CA GLU A 362 34.00 17.80 18.72
C GLU A 362 33.96 16.27 18.65
N GLU A 363 32.99 15.62 19.31
CA GLU A 363 32.77 14.16 19.20
C GLU A 363 32.46 13.73 17.76
N LEU A 364 31.58 14.45 17.06
CA LEU A 364 31.26 14.17 15.67
C LEU A 364 32.47 14.40 14.75
N ALA A 365 33.26 15.43 15.00
CA ALA A 365 34.50 15.70 14.27
C ALA A 365 35.51 14.55 14.41
N GLU A 366 35.71 14.01 15.61
CA GLU A 366 36.60 12.86 15.82
C GLU A 366 36.08 11.60 15.13
N ARG A 367 34.75 11.36 15.14
CA ARG A 367 34.14 10.27 14.38
C ARG A 367 34.34 10.42 12.88
N ILE A 368 34.18 11.64 12.33
CA ILE A 368 34.42 11.92 10.91
C ILE A 368 35.89 11.69 10.54
N LYS A 369 36.84 12.04 11.41
CA LYS A 369 38.27 11.76 11.19
C LYS A 369 38.59 10.27 11.22
N ALA A 370 37.95 9.53 12.12
CA ALA A 370 38.16 8.09 12.28
C ALA A 370 37.52 7.28 11.12
N GLU A 371 36.33 7.68 10.67
CA GLU A 371 35.54 6.96 9.67
C GLU A 371 35.06 7.89 8.53
N PRO A 372 35.96 8.52 7.75
CA PRO A 372 35.56 9.57 6.80
C PRO A 372 34.64 9.09 5.66
N ARG A 373 34.69 7.79 5.29
CA ARG A 373 33.80 7.17 4.29
C ARG A 373 32.33 7.13 4.74
N ARG A 374 32.10 7.05 6.04
CA ARG A 374 30.80 6.83 6.66
C ARG A 374 29.90 8.06 6.56
N PHE A 375 30.46 9.24 6.37
CA PHE A 375 29.73 10.49 6.41
C PHE A 375 29.73 11.20 5.06
N ILE A 376 28.65 11.91 4.78
CA ILE A 376 28.64 13.02 3.83
C ILE A 376 28.22 14.29 4.56
N ALA A 377 28.61 15.44 4.04
CA ALA A 377 28.13 16.73 4.52
C ALA A 377 27.50 17.50 3.37
N GLN A 378 26.42 18.22 3.64
CA GLN A 378 25.73 19.02 2.64
C GLN A 378 25.47 20.44 3.14
N GLU A 379 25.49 21.39 2.22
CA GLU A 379 25.01 22.75 2.49
C GLU A 379 23.52 22.70 2.87
N VAL A 380 23.14 23.51 3.85
CA VAL A 380 21.72 23.65 4.24
C VAL A 380 21.02 24.49 3.17
N ILE A 381 20.31 23.84 2.26
CA ILE A 381 19.45 24.55 1.30
C ILE A 381 18.26 25.11 2.07
N GLN A 382 18.07 26.44 2.03
CA GLN A 382 16.89 27.07 2.61
C GLN A 382 15.70 26.89 1.66
N PHE A 383 14.76 26.02 2.05
CA PHE A 383 13.61 25.72 1.20
C PHE A 383 12.61 26.88 1.23
N LYS A 384 11.92 27.07 0.11
CA LYS A 384 10.70 27.86 0.02
C LYS A 384 9.63 27.23 0.92
N ASP A 385 9.02 28.05 1.76
CA ASP A 385 7.88 27.62 2.56
C ASP A 385 6.63 27.50 1.69
N ILE A 386 5.75 26.57 2.06
CA ILE A 386 4.41 26.43 1.49
C ILE A 386 3.35 26.57 2.58
N ASP A 387 2.19 27.06 2.20
CA ASP A 387 1.06 27.19 3.12
C ASP A 387 0.48 25.81 3.45
N VAL A 388 0.18 25.62 4.73
CA VAL A 388 -0.42 24.40 5.27
C VAL A 388 -1.53 24.79 6.23
N VAL A 389 -2.68 24.16 6.09
CA VAL A 389 -3.79 24.27 7.04
C VAL A 389 -3.51 23.32 8.21
N ASP A 390 -3.26 23.89 9.37
CA ASP A 390 -3.08 23.14 10.60
C ASP A 390 -4.34 22.30 10.90
N PRO A 391 -4.21 20.99 11.17
CA PRO A 391 -5.35 20.11 11.41
C PRO A 391 -6.13 20.44 12.68
N GLU A 392 -5.47 20.96 13.71
CA GLU A 392 -6.10 21.22 15.02
C GLU A 392 -6.76 22.59 15.05
N THR A 393 -6.09 23.60 14.50
CA THR A 393 -6.54 25.00 14.59
C THR A 393 -7.29 25.49 13.35
N GLY A 394 -7.17 24.79 12.22
CA GLY A 394 -7.69 25.22 10.91
C GLY A 394 -6.96 26.44 10.33
N GLN A 395 -5.90 26.94 11.00
CA GLN A 395 -5.17 28.12 10.55
C GLN A 395 -4.12 27.77 9.51
N MET A 396 -3.94 28.65 8.53
CA MET A 396 -2.86 28.54 7.57
C MET A 396 -1.54 29.01 8.19
N SER A 397 -0.48 28.22 8.03
CA SER A 397 0.86 28.60 8.46
C SER A 397 1.94 27.98 7.56
N PRO A 398 3.08 28.66 7.38
CA PRO A 398 4.14 28.18 6.49
C PRO A 398 4.80 26.92 7.04
N ARG A 399 5.09 25.95 6.16
CA ARG A 399 5.87 24.74 6.44
C ARG A 399 6.91 24.49 5.37
N LYS A 400 7.95 23.75 5.75
CA LYS A 400 8.95 23.20 4.82
C LYS A 400 8.34 22.01 4.08
N CYS A 401 8.72 21.86 2.82
CA CYS A 401 8.25 20.76 1.97
C CYS A 401 9.32 20.25 1.02
N ASP A 402 9.13 19.01 0.59
CA ASP A 402 9.82 18.43 -0.57
C ASP A 402 8.82 17.93 -1.61
N LEU A 403 9.33 17.55 -2.77
CA LEU A 403 8.60 16.92 -3.85
C LEU A 403 9.33 15.63 -4.22
N ARG A 404 8.67 14.48 -4.07
CA ARG A 404 9.11 13.25 -4.72
C ARG A 404 8.51 13.17 -6.11
N ALA A 405 9.32 13.42 -7.13
CA ALA A 405 8.94 13.20 -8.52
C ALA A 405 9.16 11.72 -8.90
N PHE A 406 8.30 11.18 -9.75
CA PHE A 406 8.42 9.80 -10.21
C PHE A 406 8.79 9.76 -11.70
N VAL A 407 9.91 9.11 -11.99
CA VAL A 407 10.39 8.85 -13.34
C VAL A 407 10.16 7.39 -13.67
N VAL A 408 9.53 7.12 -14.81
CA VAL A 408 9.21 5.76 -15.28
C VAL A 408 9.93 5.52 -16.61
N THR A 409 10.80 4.52 -16.61
CA THR A 409 11.63 4.12 -17.76
C THR A 409 11.11 2.80 -18.30
N GLY A 410 10.67 2.81 -19.56
CA GLY A 410 10.41 1.61 -20.35
C GLY A 410 11.22 1.69 -21.64
N LYS A 411 10.52 1.63 -22.78
CA LYS A 411 11.13 1.97 -24.08
C LYS A 411 11.68 3.40 -24.12
N ASN A 412 10.97 4.32 -23.47
CA ASN A 412 11.36 5.71 -23.29
C ASN A 412 11.27 6.06 -21.79
N THR A 413 11.94 7.14 -21.40
CA THR A 413 11.91 7.69 -20.05
C THR A 413 10.85 8.79 -19.96
N HIS A 414 9.92 8.67 -19.00
CA HIS A 414 8.83 9.59 -18.76
C HIS A 414 8.87 10.12 -17.34
N VAL A 415 8.53 11.39 -17.14
CA VAL A 415 8.31 11.95 -15.79
C VAL A 415 6.81 12.11 -15.62
N TRP A 416 6.28 11.60 -14.53
CA TRP A 416 4.85 11.72 -14.26
C TRP A 416 4.50 13.18 -13.97
N TYR A 417 3.41 13.70 -14.55
CA TYR A 417 2.90 15.07 -14.31
C TYR A 417 2.22 15.25 -12.95
N SER A 418 2.89 14.80 -11.89
CA SER A 418 2.56 14.96 -10.49
C SER A 418 3.75 14.49 -9.65
N GLY A 419 3.55 14.37 -8.34
CA GLY A 419 4.51 13.83 -7.41
C GLY A 419 3.98 13.92 -6.00
N LEU A 420 4.63 13.23 -5.08
CA LEU A 420 4.25 13.31 -3.67
C LEU A 420 4.91 14.54 -3.06
N THR A 421 4.14 15.58 -2.79
CA THR A 421 4.62 16.70 -1.96
C THR A 421 4.42 16.35 -0.50
N ARG A 422 5.51 16.29 0.28
CA ARG A 422 5.45 16.07 1.73
C ARG A 422 5.75 17.37 2.46
N TYR A 423 5.17 17.56 3.64
CA TYR A 423 5.39 18.75 4.46
C TYR A 423 5.65 18.40 5.93
N SER A 424 6.41 19.25 6.62
CA SER A 424 6.67 19.10 8.05
C SER A 424 5.41 19.41 8.87
N SER A 425 5.11 18.60 9.88
CA SER A 425 4.01 18.89 10.82
C SER A 425 4.30 20.15 11.65
N ILE A 426 5.54 20.30 12.10
CA ILE A 426 5.99 21.40 12.96
C ILE A 426 6.47 22.60 12.12
N PRO A 427 6.02 23.83 12.43
CA PRO A 427 6.53 25.05 11.79
C PRO A 427 8.05 25.18 11.85
N GLY A 428 8.68 25.53 10.73
CA GLY A 428 10.13 25.77 10.64
C GLY A 428 11.02 24.52 10.69
N GLN A 429 10.47 23.33 10.95
CA GLN A 429 11.26 22.09 10.96
C GLN A 429 11.58 21.66 9.52
N MET A 430 12.86 21.40 9.24
CA MET A 430 13.35 20.99 7.91
C MET A 430 13.15 19.50 7.60
N ILE A 431 12.83 18.69 8.62
CA ILE A 431 12.62 17.25 8.47
C ILE A 431 11.16 17.01 8.09
N VAL A 432 10.94 16.47 6.89
CA VAL A 432 9.61 16.28 6.28
C VAL A 432 9.19 14.81 6.16
N ASN A 433 9.92 13.88 6.80
CA ASN A 433 9.65 12.45 6.66
C ASN A 433 8.31 12.03 7.31
N SER A 434 7.54 11.22 6.60
CA SER A 434 6.25 10.67 7.03
C SER A 434 6.36 9.82 8.30
N SER A 435 7.49 9.15 8.52
CA SER A 435 7.76 8.39 9.75
C SER A 435 7.82 9.27 11.01
N GLN A 436 8.11 10.57 10.86
CA GLN A 436 8.15 11.56 11.94
C GLN A 436 6.91 12.46 11.99
N GLY A 437 5.81 12.07 11.33
CA GLY A 437 4.54 12.78 11.40
C GLY A 437 4.32 13.85 10.34
N GLY A 438 5.16 13.91 9.30
CA GLY A 438 4.88 14.75 8.12
C GLY A 438 3.59 14.34 7.41
N GLY A 439 2.90 15.30 6.79
CA GLY A 439 1.73 15.06 5.95
C GLY A 439 2.05 15.17 4.46
N PHE A 440 1.04 15.02 3.60
CA PHE A 440 1.16 15.20 2.17
C PHE A 440 0.10 16.14 1.59
N LYS A 441 0.41 16.65 0.41
CA LYS A 441 -0.52 17.44 -0.41
C LYS A 441 -0.42 16.99 -1.85
N ASP A 442 -1.44 17.32 -2.61
CA ASP A 442 -1.42 17.12 -4.04
C ASP A 442 -0.47 18.10 -4.76
N THR A 443 0.10 17.66 -5.88
CA THR A 443 1.02 18.45 -6.72
C THR A 443 0.38 18.71 -8.07
N TRP A 444 0.07 19.97 -8.34
CA TRP A 444 -0.55 20.46 -9.56
C TRP A 444 0.52 20.98 -10.53
N VAL A 445 0.69 20.27 -11.64
CA VAL A 445 1.48 20.75 -12.78
C VAL A 445 0.53 21.46 -13.75
N LEU A 446 0.73 22.75 -13.98
CA LEU A 446 -0.12 23.53 -14.87
C LEU A 446 0.15 23.20 -16.35
N ALA A 447 -0.89 23.32 -17.17
CA ALA A 447 -0.79 23.20 -18.63
C ALA A 447 -0.56 24.57 -19.30
N LYS A 448 0.02 24.59 -20.50
CA LYS A 448 0.31 25.84 -21.26
C LYS A 448 -0.97 26.57 -21.67
N GLU A 449 -0.90 27.91 -21.75
CA GLU A 449 -2.02 28.79 -22.16
C GLU A 449 -2.50 28.49 -23.59
N THR A 450 -1.57 28.18 -24.50
CA THR A 450 -1.80 28.09 -25.95
C THR A 450 -1.95 26.67 -26.50
N GLY A 451 -1.82 25.64 -25.67
CA GLY A 451 -1.90 24.24 -26.10
C GLY A 451 -3.28 23.63 -25.86
N VAL A 452 -4.02 23.36 -26.93
CA VAL A 452 -4.98 22.25 -26.92
C VAL A 452 -4.16 20.97 -27.03
N GLU A 453 -3.42 20.60 -25.98
CA GLU A 453 -2.92 19.24 -25.85
C GLU A 453 -4.04 18.40 -25.26
N HIS A 454 -5.04 18.13 -26.11
CA HIS A 454 -5.58 16.78 -26.14
C HIS A 454 -4.52 15.91 -26.80
N ASP A 455 -3.47 15.55 -26.05
CA ASP A 455 -2.54 14.48 -26.45
C ASP A 455 -3.22 13.09 -26.43
N TYR A 456 -4.53 13.08 -26.24
CA TYR A 456 -5.41 11.99 -26.63
C TYR A 456 -6.02 12.32 -27.98
N ALA A 457 -5.63 11.58 -29.02
CA ALA A 457 -6.39 11.47 -30.25
C ALA A 457 -7.89 11.27 -29.91
N PRO A 458 -8.78 12.25 -30.17
CA PRO A 458 -10.20 12.06 -29.99
C PRO A 458 -10.69 11.27 -31.20
N GLY A 459 -10.71 9.94 -31.08
CA GLY A 459 -11.08 9.07 -32.19
C GLY A 459 -11.69 7.75 -31.73
N SER A 460 -13.02 7.70 -31.63
CA SER A 460 -13.86 6.49 -31.65
C SER A 460 -13.78 5.43 -30.53
N GLU A 461 -12.82 5.49 -29.59
CA GLU A 461 -12.72 4.48 -28.51
C GLU A 461 -13.32 4.91 -27.15
N VAL A 462 -14.02 6.04 -27.08
CA VAL A 462 -14.44 6.66 -25.80
C VAL A 462 -15.41 5.78 -24.97
N VAL A 463 -16.12 4.85 -25.61
CA VAL A 463 -16.99 3.89 -24.89
C VAL A 463 -16.20 2.71 -24.29
N ARG A 464 -14.97 2.42 -24.76
CA ARG A 464 -14.09 1.36 -24.23
C ARG A 464 -13.12 1.81 -23.15
N VAL A 465 -12.90 3.12 -22.97
CA VAL A 465 -11.96 3.63 -21.95
C VAL A 465 -12.45 3.37 -20.52
N LEU A 466 -13.76 3.20 -20.32
CA LEU A 466 -14.33 2.73 -19.06
C LEU A 466 -14.15 1.22 -18.82
N GLU A 467 -13.75 0.44 -19.84
CA GLU A 467 -13.67 -1.03 -19.80
C GLU A 467 -12.26 -1.59 -19.53
N GLN A 468 -11.25 -0.75 -19.27
CA GLN A 468 -9.88 -1.23 -18.99
C GLN A 468 -9.62 -1.61 -17.51
N SER A 469 -10.65 -1.84 -16.70
CA SER A 469 -10.50 -2.84 -15.63
C SER A 469 -10.44 -4.21 -16.31
N ARG A 470 -9.24 -4.59 -16.78
CA ARG A 470 -8.98 -5.98 -17.18
C ARG A 470 -9.48 -6.85 -16.03
N LYS A 471 -10.54 -7.62 -16.30
CA LYS A 471 -11.14 -8.53 -15.33
C LYS A 471 -10.01 -9.34 -14.69
N HIS A 472 -9.83 -9.25 -13.38
CA HIS A 472 -9.05 -10.24 -12.65
C HIS A 472 -9.80 -11.56 -12.81
N SER A 473 -9.35 -12.36 -13.77
CA SER A 473 -9.86 -13.71 -13.99
C SER A 473 -9.56 -14.53 -12.74
N LEU A 474 -10.41 -15.51 -12.47
CA LEU A 474 -10.15 -16.59 -11.52
C LEU A 474 -8.74 -17.21 -11.64
N ALA A 475 -8.13 -17.18 -12.83
CA ALA A 475 -6.75 -17.58 -13.07
C ALA A 475 -5.70 -16.77 -12.26
N LEU A 476 -6.08 -15.62 -11.70
CA LEU A 476 -5.23 -14.73 -10.90
C LEU A 476 -5.62 -14.73 -9.41
N VAL A 477 -6.46 -15.68 -8.98
CA VAL A 477 -6.85 -15.85 -7.58
C VAL A 477 -6.15 -17.06 -7.01
N THR A 478 -5.48 -16.85 -5.87
CA THR A 478 -4.67 -17.82 -5.13
C THR A 478 -5.53 -18.56 -4.10
N ALA A 479 -5.02 -19.65 -3.52
CA ALA A 479 -5.71 -20.35 -2.42
C ALA A 479 -5.99 -19.41 -1.22
N SER A 480 -4.98 -18.64 -0.77
CA SER A 480 -5.13 -17.68 0.33
C SER A 480 -6.22 -16.63 0.04
N LYS A 481 -6.23 -16.00 -1.13
CA LYS A 481 -7.32 -15.08 -1.53
C LYS A 481 -8.69 -15.74 -1.55
N ALA A 482 -8.81 -17.00 -1.94
CA ALA A 482 -10.08 -17.72 -1.89
C ALA A 482 -10.55 -17.93 -0.44
N ASP A 483 -9.64 -18.24 0.49
CA ASP A 483 -9.92 -18.27 1.93
C ASP A 483 -10.37 -16.88 2.43
N ASN A 484 -9.66 -15.82 2.02
CA ASN A 484 -9.99 -14.44 2.42
C ASN A 484 -11.38 -14.03 1.92
N LEU A 485 -11.77 -14.41 0.68
CA LEU A 485 -13.11 -14.15 0.14
C LEU A 485 -14.19 -14.84 0.98
N PHE A 486 -13.97 -16.10 1.34
CA PHE A 486 -14.89 -16.87 2.18
C PHE A 486 -15.06 -16.24 3.57
N TRP A 487 -13.94 -15.95 4.24
CA TRP A 487 -13.95 -15.37 5.57
C TRP A 487 -14.51 -13.94 5.59
N LEU A 488 -14.23 -13.14 4.55
CA LEU A 488 -14.87 -11.83 4.38
C LEU A 488 -16.41 -11.96 4.37
N GLY A 489 -16.93 -12.95 3.66
CA GLY A 489 -18.36 -13.28 3.67
C GLY A 489 -18.90 -13.62 5.06
N ARG A 490 -18.18 -14.48 5.80
CA ARG A 490 -18.58 -14.86 7.17
C ARG A 490 -18.55 -13.68 8.13
N TYR A 491 -17.44 -12.94 8.19
CA TYR A 491 -17.30 -11.83 9.14
C TYR A 491 -18.28 -10.69 8.87
N THR A 492 -18.51 -10.34 7.60
CA THR A 492 -19.51 -9.31 7.26
C THR A 492 -20.93 -9.76 7.63
N GLU A 493 -21.25 -11.06 7.50
CA GLU A 493 -22.56 -11.58 7.92
C GLU A 493 -22.69 -11.62 9.44
N ARG A 494 -21.63 -12.01 10.13
CA ARG A 494 -21.57 -12.04 11.58
C ARG A 494 -21.92 -10.67 12.14
N VAL A 495 -21.19 -9.64 11.71
CA VAL A 495 -21.44 -8.24 12.10
C VAL A 495 -22.89 -7.84 11.84
N PHE A 496 -23.40 -8.10 10.64
CA PHE A 496 -24.76 -7.72 10.27
C PHE A 496 -25.82 -8.40 11.16
N THR A 497 -25.75 -9.72 11.29
CA THR A 497 -26.76 -10.50 12.01
C THR A 497 -26.69 -10.27 13.50
N THR A 498 -25.49 -10.19 14.09
CA THR A 498 -25.35 -9.92 15.52
C THR A 498 -25.90 -8.55 15.89
N LEU A 499 -25.58 -7.49 15.14
CA LEU A 499 -26.13 -6.16 15.36
C LEU A 499 -27.65 -6.11 15.13
N SER A 500 -28.15 -6.81 14.11
CA SER A 500 -29.59 -6.86 13.82
C SER A 500 -30.39 -7.56 14.91
N GLN A 501 -29.82 -8.61 15.52
CA GLN A 501 -30.46 -9.34 16.62
C GLN A 501 -30.25 -8.67 17.98
N PHE A 502 -29.20 -7.86 18.13
CA PHE A 502 -28.86 -7.20 19.38
C PHE A 502 -29.94 -6.20 19.86
N PHE A 503 -30.47 -5.35 18.96
CA PHE A 503 -31.42 -4.30 19.35
C PHE A 503 -32.72 -4.82 20.02
N PRO A 504 -33.38 -5.87 19.53
CA PRO A 504 -34.52 -6.46 20.24
C PRO A 504 -34.23 -6.91 21.69
N PHE A 505 -33.00 -7.36 21.99
CA PHE A 505 -32.61 -7.69 23.36
C PHE A 505 -32.27 -6.44 24.17
N TYR A 506 -31.57 -5.48 23.56
CA TYR A 506 -31.29 -4.18 24.15
C TYR A 506 -32.59 -3.49 24.63
N ASP A 507 -33.62 -3.44 23.77
CA ASP A 507 -34.91 -2.85 24.11
C ASP A 507 -35.56 -3.54 25.33
N ARG A 508 -35.47 -4.87 25.42
CA ARG A 508 -35.98 -5.62 26.59
C ARG A 508 -35.21 -5.32 27.87
N VAL A 509 -33.89 -5.15 27.78
CA VAL A 509 -33.04 -4.76 28.91
C VAL A 509 -33.43 -3.37 29.41
N MET A 510 -33.69 -2.43 28.50
CA MET A 510 -34.14 -1.08 28.85
C MET A 510 -35.55 -1.05 29.45
N ASP A 511 -36.45 -1.89 28.96
CA ASP A 511 -37.86 -1.84 29.35
C ASP A 511 -38.20 -2.68 30.58
N THR A 512 -37.57 -3.85 30.78
CA THR A 512 -38.16 -4.90 31.63
C THR A 512 -37.20 -5.76 32.47
N ASP A 513 -36.01 -6.11 31.97
CA ASP A 513 -35.16 -7.13 32.62
C ASP A 513 -33.67 -6.95 32.30
N VAL A 514 -32.87 -6.58 33.30
CA VAL A 514 -31.42 -6.34 33.17
C VAL A 514 -30.63 -7.57 32.72
N ASP A 515 -31.16 -8.78 32.89
CA ASP A 515 -30.52 -10.04 32.49
C ASP A 515 -31.03 -10.57 31.13
N ALA A 516 -31.91 -9.82 30.43
CA ALA A 516 -32.48 -10.23 29.14
C ALA A 516 -31.43 -10.40 28.01
N PHE A 517 -30.20 -9.92 28.21
CA PHE A 517 -29.08 -10.13 27.28
C PHE A 517 -28.43 -11.52 27.41
N ARG A 518 -28.60 -12.23 28.54
CA ARG A 518 -27.93 -13.53 28.76
C ARG A 518 -28.33 -14.62 27.75
N PRO A 519 -29.60 -14.77 27.34
CA PRO A 519 -29.96 -15.68 26.25
C PRO A 519 -29.26 -15.34 24.93
N PHE A 520 -29.04 -14.06 24.63
CA PHE A 520 -28.30 -13.62 23.44
C PHE A 520 -26.82 -13.99 23.55
N ALA A 521 -26.20 -13.74 24.71
CA ALA A 521 -24.81 -14.15 24.98
C ALA A 521 -24.62 -15.67 24.82
N ARG A 522 -25.53 -16.48 25.38
CA ARG A 522 -25.53 -17.94 25.22
C ARG A 522 -25.67 -18.39 23.78
N ALA A 523 -26.53 -17.75 22.99
CA ALA A 523 -26.71 -18.12 21.58
C ALA A 523 -25.41 -17.93 20.77
N LEU A 524 -24.60 -16.96 21.15
CA LEU A 524 -23.31 -16.66 20.53
C LEU A 524 -22.12 -17.36 21.19
N ASP A 525 -22.34 -18.26 22.15
CA ASP A 525 -21.30 -18.92 22.95
C ASP A 525 -20.37 -17.95 23.72
N LEU A 526 -20.83 -16.74 24.02
CA LEU A 526 -20.05 -15.76 24.77
C LEU A 526 -19.93 -16.16 26.26
N PRO A 527 -18.86 -15.72 26.96
CA PRO A 527 -18.80 -15.83 28.42
C PRO A 527 -20.05 -15.24 29.08
N GLU A 528 -20.49 -15.74 30.24
CA GLU A 528 -21.68 -15.22 30.96
C GLU A 528 -21.33 -14.45 32.23
N ASP A 529 -20.04 -14.30 32.53
CA ASP A 529 -19.48 -13.72 33.75
C ASP A 529 -19.32 -12.19 33.70
N PHE A 530 -20.19 -11.51 32.95
CA PHE A 530 -20.27 -10.04 32.95
C PHE A 530 -20.89 -9.52 34.25
N GLU A 531 -20.28 -8.49 34.83
CA GLU A 531 -20.75 -7.84 36.06
C GLU A 531 -22.13 -7.18 35.87
N ASP A 532 -22.30 -6.47 34.76
CA ASP A 532 -23.54 -5.78 34.38
C ASP A 532 -23.70 -5.71 32.85
N PHE A 533 -24.78 -5.07 32.41
CA PHE A 533 -25.07 -4.89 31.00
C PHE A 533 -24.04 -4.01 30.29
N ASP A 534 -23.53 -2.96 30.93
CA ASP A 534 -22.55 -2.06 30.32
C ASP A 534 -21.20 -2.77 30.08
N ALA A 535 -20.77 -3.63 31.00
CA ALA A 535 -19.61 -4.50 30.84
C ALA A 535 -19.80 -5.47 29.66
N PHE A 536 -21.00 -6.03 29.52
CA PHE A 536 -21.35 -6.85 28.36
C PHE A 536 -21.29 -6.04 27.05
N ILE A 537 -21.88 -4.84 27.01
CA ILE A 537 -21.86 -3.96 25.83
C ILE A 537 -20.44 -3.63 25.42
N HIS A 538 -19.60 -3.23 26.37
CA HIS A 538 -18.22 -2.90 26.08
C HIS A 538 -17.46 -4.12 25.54
N SER A 539 -17.56 -5.27 26.21
CA SER A 539 -16.89 -6.51 25.79
C SER A 539 -17.37 -7.01 24.43
N PHE A 540 -18.68 -6.93 24.17
CA PHE A 540 -19.29 -7.47 22.96
C PHE A 540 -19.20 -6.55 21.75
N LEU A 541 -19.35 -5.23 21.93
CA LEU A 541 -19.32 -4.29 20.80
C LEU A 541 -17.92 -3.75 20.53
N TYR A 542 -17.16 -3.39 21.56
CA TYR A 542 -16.01 -2.48 21.43
C TYR A 542 -14.65 -3.07 21.81
N ASP A 543 -14.60 -4.20 22.53
CA ASP A 543 -13.34 -4.80 22.97
C ASP A 543 -12.59 -5.46 21.80
N GLU A 544 -11.42 -4.92 21.46
CA GLU A 544 -10.55 -5.44 20.40
C GLU A 544 -9.82 -6.74 20.79
N LYS A 545 -9.76 -7.07 22.08
CA LYS A 545 -9.11 -8.27 22.59
C LYS A 545 -10.07 -9.44 22.67
N ASN A 546 -11.37 -9.17 22.72
CA ASN A 546 -12.40 -10.18 22.64
C ASN A 546 -12.58 -10.61 21.17
N PRO A 547 -12.17 -11.83 20.78
CA PRO A 547 -12.26 -12.30 19.38
C PRO A 547 -13.71 -12.40 18.88
N ASP A 548 -14.68 -12.51 19.79
CA ASP A 548 -16.10 -12.63 19.49
C ASP A 548 -16.84 -11.29 19.44
N SER A 549 -16.13 -10.18 19.66
CA SER A 549 -16.73 -8.85 19.60
C SER A 549 -17.06 -8.42 18.17
N VAL A 550 -18.02 -7.50 18.04
CA VAL A 550 -18.36 -6.87 16.76
C VAL A 550 -17.16 -6.12 16.19
N ARG A 551 -16.39 -5.42 17.03
CA ARG A 551 -15.14 -4.75 16.64
C ARG A 551 -14.13 -5.73 16.05
N SER A 552 -13.90 -6.86 16.71
CA SER A 552 -12.97 -7.88 16.22
C SER A 552 -13.44 -8.45 14.88
N ALA A 553 -14.73 -8.79 14.76
CA ALA A 553 -15.31 -9.28 13.51
C ALA A 553 -15.15 -8.30 12.35
N ILE A 554 -15.39 -6.99 12.55
CA ILE A 554 -15.21 -6.01 11.47
C ILE A 554 -13.73 -5.73 11.16
N VAL A 555 -12.83 -5.80 12.15
CA VAL A 555 -11.38 -5.74 11.93
C VAL A 555 -10.92 -6.95 11.10
N TYR A 556 -11.42 -8.15 11.37
CA TYR A 556 -11.13 -9.32 10.55
C TYR A 556 -11.71 -9.19 9.14
N ALA A 557 -12.95 -8.72 9.00
CA ALA A 557 -13.53 -8.44 7.68
C ALA A 557 -12.66 -7.45 6.89
N PHE A 558 -12.23 -6.36 7.53
CA PHE A 558 -11.35 -5.36 6.94
C PHE A 558 -9.99 -5.97 6.51
N ASN A 559 -9.35 -6.75 7.37
CA ASN A 559 -8.07 -7.41 7.07
C ASN A 559 -8.16 -8.34 5.84
N ASN A 560 -9.27 -9.08 5.71
CA ASN A 560 -9.52 -9.91 4.53
C ASN A 560 -9.81 -9.04 3.29
N ALA A 561 -10.60 -7.97 3.45
CA ALA A 561 -10.98 -7.06 2.38
C ALA A 561 -9.78 -6.36 1.74
N VAL A 562 -8.84 -5.80 2.51
CA VAL A 562 -7.72 -5.01 1.96
C VAL A 562 -6.81 -5.80 1.02
N ILE A 563 -6.66 -7.11 1.27
CA ILE A 563 -5.88 -8.02 0.43
C ILE A 563 -6.56 -8.25 -0.93
N LEU A 564 -7.89 -8.15 -0.96
CA LEU A 564 -8.75 -8.43 -2.11
C LEU A 564 -9.07 -7.18 -2.94
N ARG A 565 -8.35 -6.07 -2.72
CA ARG A 565 -8.57 -4.81 -3.45
C ARG A 565 -8.45 -4.96 -4.98
N PRO A 566 -7.47 -5.70 -5.53
CA PRO A 566 -7.42 -5.93 -6.97
C PRO A 566 -8.62 -6.70 -7.51
N GLU A 567 -9.18 -7.64 -6.74
CA GLU A 567 -10.27 -8.52 -7.17
C GLU A 567 -11.66 -7.86 -7.00
N LEU A 568 -11.88 -7.14 -5.90
CA LEU A 568 -13.18 -6.53 -5.56
C LEU A 568 -13.28 -5.05 -5.96
N GLY A 569 -12.13 -4.41 -6.19
CA GLY A 569 -12.01 -3.00 -6.51
C GLY A 569 -12.18 -2.10 -5.28
N SER A 570 -11.50 -0.95 -5.30
CA SER A 570 -11.52 0.01 -4.19
C SER A 570 -12.94 0.43 -3.77
N ARG A 571 -13.88 0.58 -4.72
CA ARG A 571 -15.26 1.03 -4.46
C ARG A 571 -16.08 0.07 -3.60
N SER A 572 -15.91 -1.23 -3.78
CA SER A 572 -16.64 -2.24 -3.01
C SER A 572 -16.14 -2.25 -1.56
N LEU A 573 -14.82 -2.13 -1.38
CA LEU A 573 -14.19 -2.20 -0.06
C LEU A 573 -14.51 -0.99 0.82
N GLN A 574 -14.84 0.17 0.23
CA GLN A 574 -15.18 1.39 0.97
C GLN A 574 -16.23 1.19 2.08
N GLN A 575 -17.19 0.27 1.90
CA GLN A 575 -18.23 0.06 2.90
C GLN A 575 -17.71 -0.71 4.12
N VAL A 576 -16.78 -1.64 3.92
CA VAL A 576 -16.11 -2.36 5.02
C VAL A 576 -15.19 -1.40 5.79
N GLU A 577 -14.50 -0.51 5.07
CA GLU A 577 -13.67 0.56 5.63
C GLU A 577 -14.50 1.50 6.53
N LEU A 578 -15.65 1.96 6.02
CA LEU A 578 -16.55 2.83 6.80
C LEU A 578 -17.05 2.15 8.07
N ALA A 579 -17.50 0.89 7.96
CA ALA A 579 -17.96 0.13 9.11
C ALA A 579 -16.85 -0.04 10.17
N MET A 580 -15.61 -0.28 9.75
CA MET A 580 -14.47 -0.37 10.65
C MET A 580 -14.13 0.98 11.31
N SER A 581 -14.09 2.08 10.55
CA SER A 581 -13.89 3.40 11.12
C SER A 581 -15.00 3.76 12.13
N SER A 582 -16.27 3.49 11.79
CA SER A 582 -17.40 3.76 12.67
C SER A 582 -17.33 2.99 14.00
N ILE A 583 -16.95 1.70 14.00
CA ILE A 583 -16.84 0.96 15.27
C ILE A 583 -15.65 1.44 16.12
N VAL A 584 -14.55 1.84 15.47
CA VAL A 584 -13.34 2.31 16.18
C VAL A 584 -13.64 3.67 16.81
N GLU A 585 -14.23 4.60 16.06
CA GLU A 585 -14.69 5.88 16.59
C GLU A 585 -15.70 5.67 17.73
N ALA A 586 -16.67 4.76 17.56
CA ALA A 586 -17.62 4.43 18.62
C ALA A 586 -16.95 3.83 19.87
N SER A 587 -15.82 3.13 19.75
CA SER A 587 -15.11 2.58 20.91
C SER A 587 -14.36 3.65 21.73
N GLU A 588 -13.97 4.77 21.12
CA GLU A 588 -13.27 5.86 21.79
C GLU A 588 -14.22 6.76 22.60
N TYR A 589 -15.47 6.86 22.15
CA TYR A 589 -16.52 7.69 22.77
C TYR A 589 -17.67 6.86 23.38
N GLY A 590 -17.56 5.53 23.32
CA GLY A 590 -18.60 4.53 23.64
C GLY A 590 -18.94 4.45 25.11
N GLY A 591 -19.62 5.48 25.59
CA GLY A 591 -20.20 5.57 26.93
C GLY A 591 -21.31 6.63 27.01
N THR A 592 -21.78 7.16 25.87
CA THR A 592 -22.87 8.12 25.82
C THR A 592 -24.08 7.55 25.05
N ASP A 593 -25.29 7.83 25.52
CA ASP A 593 -26.57 7.32 24.99
C ASP A 593 -26.74 7.53 23.46
N ALA A 594 -26.01 8.48 22.87
CA ALA A 594 -26.11 8.85 21.46
C ALA A 594 -25.43 7.86 20.49
N ASP A 595 -24.59 6.94 20.97
CA ASP A 595 -23.71 6.13 20.11
C ASP A 595 -24.26 4.74 19.77
N ILE A 596 -25.13 4.16 20.61
CA ILE A 596 -25.62 2.79 20.39
C ILE A 596 -26.46 2.68 19.11
N PHE A 597 -27.29 3.69 18.80
CA PHE A 597 -28.12 3.66 17.59
C PHE A 597 -27.31 3.84 16.29
N LYS A 598 -26.12 4.47 16.35
CA LYS A 598 -25.21 4.61 15.19
C LYS A 598 -24.67 3.27 14.69
N HIS A 599 -24.78 2.21 15.49
CA HIS A 599 -24.40 0.85 15.06
C HIS A 599 -25.25 0.35 13.90
N ARG A 600 -26.44 0.92 13.68
CA ARG A 600 -27.24 0.68 12.48
C ARG A 600 -26.45 1.00 11.21
N ASP A 601 -25.64 2.06 11.20
CA ASP A 601 -24.85 2.45 10.03
C ASP A 601 -23.82 1.36 9.68
N ILE A 602 -23.29 0.65 10.67
CA ILE A 602 -22.38 -0.49 10.47
C ILE A 602 -23.10 -1.63 9.74
N ALA A 603 -24.31 -1.98 10.18
CA ALA A 603 -25.13 -3.00 9.54
C ALA A 603 -25.56 -2.58 8.12
N ASP A 604 -25.94 -1.32 7.93
CA ASP A 604 -26.32 -0.76 6.63
C ASP A 604 -25.12 -0.76 5.66
N ASN A 605 -23.91 -0.52 6.15
CA ASN A 605 -22.67 -0.66 5.36
C ASN A 605 -22.42 -2.11 4.93
N MET A 606 -22.76 -3.12 5.74
CA MET A 606 -22.67 -4.54 5.31
C MET A 606 -23.67 -4.85 4.19
N LEU A 607 -24.89 -4.33 4.28
CA LEU A 607 -25.88 -4.44 3.20
C LEU A 607 -25.39 -3.76 1.91
N ALA A 608 -24.83 -2.55 2.04
CA ALA A 608 -24.28 -1.81 0.91
C ALA A 608 -23.05 -2.53 0.30
N PHE A 609 -22.21 -3.15 1.12
CA PHE A 609 -21.09 -3.98 0.67
C PHE A 609 -21.59 -5.14 -0.20
N TRP A 610 -22.49 -5.96 0.31
CA TRP A 610 -23.01 -7.11 -0.45
C TRP A 610 -23.78 -6.69 -1.69
N GLY A 611 -24.60 -5.66 -1.61
CA GLY A 611 -25.29 -5.09 -2.77
C GLY A 611 -24.30 -4.56 -3.81
N GLY A 612 -23.21 -3.93 -3.37
CA GLY A 612 -22.11 -3.48 -4.23
C GLY A 612 -21.41 -4.63 -4.93
N VAL A 613 -21.05 -5.69 -4.20
CA VAL A 613 -20.40 -6.89 -4.76
C VAL A 613 -21.33 -7.60 -5.73
N GLU A 614 -22.60 -7.83 -5.37
CA GLU A 614 -23.58 -8.51 -6.23
C GLU A 614 -23.75 -7.77 -7.58
N ASN A 615 -23.85 -6.44 -7.54
CA ASN A 615 -24.04 -5.59 -8.72
C ASN A 615 -22.72 -5.23 -9.45
N SER A 616 -21.57 -5.67 -8.95
CA SER A 616 -20.27 -5.40 -9.56
C SER A 616 -20.02 -6.28 -10.80
N PRO A 617 -19.07 -5.92 -11.68
CA PRO A 617 -18.64 -6.78 -12.79
C PRO A 617 -17.70 -7.93 -12.36
N VAL A 618 -17.50 -8.15 -11.05
CA VAL A 618 -16.66 -9.23 -10.51
C VAL A 618 -17.11 -10.59 -11.04
N GLU A 619 -16.17 -11.51 -11.26
CA GLU A 619 -16.48 -12.83 -11.78
C GLU A 619 -17.45 -13.60 -10.84
N PRO A 620 -18.49 -14.28 -11.37
CA PRO A 620 -19.45 -15.02 -10.55
C PRO A 620 -18.83 -16.01 -9.55
N THR A 621 -17.73 -16.67 -9.93
CA THR A 621 -16.99 -17.60 -9.07
C THR A 621 -16.41 -16.91 -7.84
N LEU A 622 -15.88 -15.68 -7.98
CA LEU A 622 -15.32 -14.92 -6.87
C LEU A 622 -16.41 -14.42 -5.92
N LYS A 623 -17.52 -13.96 -6.48
CA LYS A 623 -18.73 -13.62 -5.69
C LYS A 623 -19.21 -14.83 -4.90
N SER A 624 -19.16 -16.02 -5.50
CA SER A 624 -19.61 -17.26 -4.88
C SER A 624 -18.85 -17.57 -3.59
N PHE A 625 -17.52 -17.38 -3.53
CA PHE A 625 -16.77 -17.58 -2.29
C PHE A 625 -17.27 -16.68 -1.14
N ILE A 626 -17.49 -15.39 -1.42
CA ILE A 626 -18.03 -14.44 -0.43
C ILE A 626 -19.43 -14.87 0.01
N PHE A 627 -20.33 -15.08 -0.95
CA PHE A 627 -21.73 -15.34 -0.62
C PHE A 627 -21.96 -16.71 0.01
N VAL A 628 -21.14 -17.72 -0.30
CA VAL A 628 -21.22 -18.97 0.45
C VAL A 628 -20.78 -18.78 1.89
N GLY A 629 -19.66 -18.11 2.15
CA GLY A 629 -19.26 -17.77 3.53
C GLY A 629 -20.37 -17.03 4.26
N LYS A 630 -20.93 -16.00 3.62
CA LYS A 630 -22.04 -15.21 4.14
C LYS A 630 -23.26 -16.07 4.49
N TYR A 631 -23.76 -16.90 3.58
CA TYR A 631 -24.98 -17.68 3.84
C TYR A 631 -24.73 -18.86 4.79
N LEU A 632 -23.52 -19.40 4.84
CA LEU A 632 -23.14 -20.40 5.84
C LEU A 632 -23.15 -19.81 7.25
N GLU A 633 -22.58 -18.62 7.43
CA GLU A 633 -22.64 -17.88 8.70
C GLU A 633 -24.07 -17.54 9.09
N ARG A 634 -24.91 -17.12 8.12
CA ARG A 634 -26.32 -16.81 8.38
C ARG A 634 -27.08 -18.03 8.90
N LEU A 635 -26.89 -19.20 8.28
CA LEU A 635 -27.52 -20.43 8.74
C LEU A 635 -27.04 -20.81 10.15
N ASP A 636 -25.74 -20.68 10.43
CA ASP A 636 -25.21 -20.90 11.77
C ASP A 636 -25.91 -20.00 12.81
N LEU A 637 -25.88 -18.68 12.61
CA LEU A 637 -26.48 -17.71 13.54
C LEU A 637 -27.99 -17.88 13.67
N TYR A 638 -28.72 -18.10 12.59
CA TYR A 638 -30.18 -18.27 12.67
C TYR A 638 -30.57 -19.53 13.44
N THR A 639 -29.80 -20.63 13.30
CA THR A 639 -30.05 -21.83 14.11
C THR A 639 -29.70 -21.63 15.59
N ARG A 640 -28.68 -20.82 15.91
CA ARG A 640 -28.35 -20.43 17.29
C ARG A 640 -29.47 -19.60 17.93
N PHE A 641 -30.10 -18.71 17.16
CA PHE A 641 -31.24 -17.90 17.62
C PHE A 641 -32.60 -18.62 17.54
N GLY A 642 -32.64 -19.90 17.17
CA GLY A 642 -33.86 -20.71 17.20
C GLY A 642 -34.87 -20.41 16.09
N TYR A 643 -34.44 -19.90 14.94
CA TYR A 643 -35.32 -19.62 13.80
C TYR A 643 -35.99 -20.91 13.28
N SER A 644 -37.23 -20.81 12.82
CA SER A 644 -37.96 -21.96 12.30
C SER A 644 -37.39 -22.50 10.98
N VAL A 645 -37.66 -23.77 10.67
CA VAL A 645 -37.26 -24.39 9.40
C VAL A 645 -37.81 -23.62 8.19
N GLU A 646 -38.97 -22.99 8.30
CA GLU A 646 -39.56 -22.16 7.24
C GLU A 646 -38.69 -20.92 6.96
N GLU A 647 -38.21 -20.25 8.00
CA GLU A 647 -37.35 -19.06 7.88
C GLU A 647 -35.97 -19.40 7.31
N LEU A 648 -35.51 -20.64 7.50
CA LEU A 648 -34.24 -21.13 6.95
C LEU A 648 -34.31 -21.49 5.46
N LYS A 649 -35.50 -21.60 4.84
CA LYS A 649 -35.62 -21.97 3.42
C LYS A 649 -34.97 -20.97 2.48
N ALA A 650 -35.18 -19.67 2.72
CA ALA A 650 -34.63 -18.60 1.89
C ALA A 650 -33.09 -18.54 1.92
N PRO A 651 -32.42 -18.49 3.09
CA PRO A 651 -30.95 -18.52 3.14
C PRO A 651 -30.38 -19.84 2.58
N LEU A 652 -31.05 -20.98 2.79
CA LEU A 652 -30.61 -22.26 2.22
C LEU A 652 -30.70 -22.27 0.68
N ALA A 653 -31.77 -21.75 0.10
CA ALA A 653 -31.91 -21.64 -1.36
C ALA A 653 -30.84 -20.70 -1.96
N LYS A 654 -30.54 -19.59 -1.27
CA LYS A 654 -29.47 -18.69 -1.67
C LYS A 654 -28.10 -19.35 -1.60
N LEU A 655 -27.78 -20.06 -0.51
CA LEU A 655 -26.55 -20.85 -0.39
C LEU A 655 -26.39 -21.80 -1.60
N GLY A 656 -27.44 -22.55 -1.95
CA GLY A 656 -27.43 -23.43 -3.11
C GLY A 656 -27.15 -22.70 -4.44
N SER A 657 -27.72 -21.49 -4.62
CA SER A 657 -27.50 -20.70 -5.84
C SER A 657 -26.07 -20.21 -6.02
N TYR A 658 -25.37 -19.87 -4.92
CA TYR A 658 -23.97 -19.44 -4.96
C TYR A 658 -22.98 -20.62 -4.97
N ILE A 659 -23.43 -21.83 -4.66
CA ILE A 659 -22.62 -23.03 -4.83
C ILE A 659 -22.56 -23.46 -6.29
N LEU A 660 -23.63 -23.24 -7.06
CA LEU A 660 -23.73 -23.70 -8.45
C LEU A 660 -22.53 -23.28 -9.33
N PRO A 661 -22.01 -22.04 -9.27
CA PRO A 661 -20.81 -21.65 -10.02
C PRO A 661 -19.51 -22.35 -9.57
N LEU A 662 -19.49 -22.95 -8.38
CA LEU A 662 -18.35 -23.68 -7.83
C LEU A 662 -18.38 -25.18 -8.18
N ASN A 663 -19.39 -25.67 -8.90
CA ASN A 663 -19.51 -27.08 -9.26
C ASN A 663 -18.36 -27.53 -10.17
N GLY A 664 -17.72 -28.65 -9.79
CA GLY A 664 -16.56 -29.20 -10.50
C GLY A 664 -15.24 -28.44 -10.29
N LEU A 665 -15.25 -27.32 -9.55
CA LEU A 665 -14.05 -26.57 -9.21
C LEU A 665 -13.44 -27.03 -7.87
N PRO A 666 -12.13 -26.87 -7.64
CA PRO A 666 -11.58 -27.04 -6.30
C PRO A 666 -12.22 -26.05 -5.32
N VAL A 667 -12.31 -26.42 -4.04
CA VAL A 667 -12.78 -25.52 -2.97
C VAL A 667 -11.72 -25.33 -1.89
N PRO A 668 -11.65 -24.15 -1.25
CA PRO A 668 -10.70 -23.92 -0.18
C PRO A 668 -11.02 -24.77 1.05
N GLN A 669 -10.01 -25.14 1.84
CA GLN A 669 -10.18 -26.00 3.01
C GLN A 669 -11.13 -25.39 4.05
N CYS A 670 -11.06 -24.08 4.27
CA CYS A 670 -11.91 -23.37 5.23
C CYS A 670 -13.41 -23.51 4.91
N PHE A 671 -13.74 -23.70 3.64
CA PHE A 671 -15.11 -23.94 3.21
C PHE A 671 -15.62 -25.28 3.74
N ALA A 672 -14.87 -26.35 3.50
CA ALA A 672 -15.26 -27.70 3.89
C ALA A 672 -15.27 -27.85 5.41
N GLU A 673 -14.28 -27.28 6.11
CA GLU A 673 -14.23 -27.25 7.57
C GLU A 673 -15.40 -26.48 8.18
N GLY A 674 -15.70 -25.28 7.66
CA GLY A 674 -16.84 -24.48 8.13
C GLY A 674 -18.18 -25.19 7.95
N LEU A 675 -18.38 -25.86 6.81
CA LEU A 675 -19.59 -26.64 6.54
C LEU A 675 -19.67 -27.89 7.43
N ARG A 676 -18.57 -28.61 7.59
CA ARG A 676 -18.48 -29.81 8.44
C ARG A 676 -18.79 -29.48 9.90
N TRP A 677 -18.23 -28.39 10.41
CA TRP A 677 -18.51 -27.90 11.75
C TRP A 677 -20.00 -27.60 11.92
N LEU A 678 -20.61 -26.83 11.00
CA LEU A 678 -22.05 -26.51 11.09
C LEU A 678 -22.91 -27.77 11.07
N VAL A 679 -22.64 -28.71 10.15
CA VAL A 679 -23.35 -30.00 10.07
C VAL A 679 -23.28 -30.77 11.40
N GLY A 680 -22.15 -30.71 12.11
CA GLY A 680 -22.00 -31.34 13.43
C GLY A 680 -22.83 -30.69 14.53
N GLN A 681 -23.06 -29.38 14.48
CA GLN A 681 -23.81 -28.63 15.50
C GLN A 681 -25.33 -28.73 15.34
N LEU A 682 -25.81 -28.79 14.08
CA LEU A 682 -27.24 -28.70 13.76
C LEU A 682 -28.15 -29.73 14.47
N PRO A 683 -27.77 -31.02 14.62
CA PRO A 683 -28.64 -31.99 15.30
C PRO A 683 -28.90 -31.63 16.77
N GLN A 684 -27.89 -31.14 17.48
CA GLN A 684 -28.01 -30.73 18.89
C GLN A 684 -28.90 -29.50 19.05
N ARG A 685 -28.98 -28.66 18.01
CA ARG A 685 -29.86 -27.48 17.94
C ARG A 685 -31.27 -27.80 17.45
N GLY A 686 -31.60 -29.06 17.14
CA GLY A 686 -32.92 -29.48 16.65
C GLY A 686 -33.12 -29.42 15.13
N TYR A 687 -32.05 -29.31 14.34
CA TYR A 687 -32.09 -29.14 12.88
C TYR A 687 -31.51 -30.35 12.12
N ALA A 688 -31.89 -31.57 12.51
CA ALA A 688 -31.34 -32.81 11.92
C ALA A 688 -31.55 -32.91 10.39
N GLU A 689 -32.72 -32.52 9.87
CA GLU A 689 -32.99 -32.53 8.42
C GLU A 689 -32.11 -31.54 7.64
N LEU A 690 -31.79 -30.39 8.24
CA LEU A 690 -30.87 -29.42 7.64
C LEU A 690 -29.45 -29.98 7.63
N ALA A 691 -29.04 -30.65 8.71
CA ALA A 691 -27.74 -31.33 8.80
C ALA A 691 -27.58 -32.38 7.70
N GLU A 692 -28.63 -33.16 7.40
CA GLU A 692 -28.60 -34.15 6.31
C GLU A 692 -28.40 -33.48 4.94
N LYS A 693 -29.17 -32.42 4.63
CA LYS A 693 -29.06 -31.68 3.37
C LYS A 693 -27.66 -31.08 3.16
N LEU A 694 -27.14 -30.41 4.18
CA LEU A 694 -25.79 -29.83 4.15
C LEU A 694 -24.70 -30.91 4.17
N GLY A 695 -24.95 -32.07 4.78
CA GLY A 695 -24.05 -33.21 4.77
C GLY A 695 -23.92 -33.86 3.38
N MET A 696 -24.97 -33.85 2.56
CA MET A 696 -24.87 -34.27 1.15
C MET A 696 -23.94 -33.35 0.35
N LEU A 697 -24.04 -32.06 0.60
CA LEU A 697 -23.20 -31.04 -0.03
C LEU A 697 -21.72 -31.18 0.40
N LEU A 698 -21.47 -31.46 1.69
CA LEU A 698 -20.12 -31.67 2.21
C LEU A 698 -19.39 -32.82 1.51
N LYS A 699 -20.08 -33.93 1.24
CA LYS A 699 -19.49 -35.10 0.55
C LYS A 699 -18.96 -34.76 -0.85
N ASP A 700 -19.61 -33.83 -1.54
CA ASP A 700 -19.18 -33.37 -2.87
C ASP A 700 -17.94 -32.45 -2.79
N PHE A 701 -17.81 -31.67 -1.71
CA PHE A 701 -16.66 -30.80 -1.49
C PHE A 701 -15.42 -31.53 -0.98
N ASP A 702 -15.58 -32.54 -0.13
CA ASP A 702 -14.45 -33.32 0.42
C ASP A 702 -13.59 -33.94 -0.70
N GLY A 703 -14.20 -34.33 -1.82
CA GLY A 703 -13.49 -34.86 -2.99
C GLY A 703 -12.77 -33.80 -3.86
N ARG A 704 -12.92 -32.50 -3.54
CA ARG A 704 -12.46 -31.37 -4.36
C ARG A 704 -11.71 -30.31 -3.54
N ILE A 705 -11.27 -30.62 -2.32
CA ILE A 705 -10.53 -29.65 -1.49
C ILE A 705 -9.18 -29.35 -2.17
N SER A 706 -8.87 -28.06 -2.35
CA SER A 706 -7.57 -27.63 -2.83
C SER A 706 -6.51 -27.93 -1.77
N THR A 707 -5.63 -28.89 -2.05
CA THR A 707 -4.59 -29.30 -1.11
C THR A 707 -3.41 -28.33 -1.15
N LYS A 708 -3.43 -27.33 -0.27
CA LYS A 708 -2.22 -26.74 0.32
C LYS A 708 -2.51 -26.60 1.80
N ASP A 709 -1.81 -27.37 2.64
CA ASP A 709 -1.76 -27.15 4.08
C ASP A 709 -1.13 -25.76 4.32
N LEU A 710 -1.96 -24.72 4.35
CA LEU A 710 -1.56 -23.36 4.76
C LEU A 710 -1.36 -23.27 6.29
N LYS A 711 -1.55 -24.38 7.03
CA LYS A 711 -1.34 -24.44 8.49
C LYS A 711 0.13 -24.24 8.90
N ASP A 712 1.11 -24.49 8.01
CA ASP A 712 2.53 -24.46 8.37
C ASP A 712 3.31 -23.20 7.92
N LEU A 713 2.64 -22.24 7.26
CA LEU A 713 3.30 -21.03 6.73
C LEU A 713 2.86 -19.76 7.43
N GLY A 714 2.94 -19.71 8.77
CA GLY A 714 3.08 -18.48 9.57
C GLY A 714 2.07 -17.33 9.35
N MET A 715 1.06 -17.51 8.53
CA MET A 715 -0.10 -16.65 8.47
C MET A 715 -0.82 -16.91 9.78
N LEU A 716 -0.90 -15.86 10.61
CA LEU A 716 -1.91 -15.73 11.64
C LEU A 716 -3.28 -15.82 10.95
N ASN A 717 -3.67 -17.04 10.59
CA ASN A 717 -5.03 -17.40 10.32
C ASN A 717 -5.77 -17.12 11.62
N THR A 718 -6.65 -16.16 11.52
CA THR A 718 -7.68 -15.83 12.49
C THR A 718 -8.38 -17.10 12.97
N MET A 719 -8.31 -17.30 14.28
CA MET A 719 -9.18 -18.16 15.08
C MET A 719 -9.15 -19.66 14.76
N ASP A 720 -8.28 -20.35 15.49
CA ASP A 720 -8.67 -21.61 16.09
C ASP A 720 -9.92 -21.37 16.97
N MET A 721 -11.08 -21.85 16.54
CA MET A 721 -12.29 -21.88 17.39
C MET A 721 -12.21 -23.01 18.45
N ASP A 722 -11.09 -23.76 18.51
CA ASP A 722 -10.91 -24.93 19.37
C ASP A 722 -9.60 -24.88 20.20
N ALA A 723 -9.21 -23.71 20.71
CA ALA A 723 -8.48 -23.72 21.98
C ALA A 723 -9.46 -24.16 23.07
N ALA A 724 -9.60 -25.49 23.24
CA ALA A 724 -10.22 -26.07 24.40
C ALA A 724 -9.75 -25.30 25.63
N ARG A 725 -10.71 -24.66 26.32
CA ARG A 725 -10.52 -23.95 27.58
C ARG A 725 -9.51 -24.70 28.45
N LEU A 726 -8.31 -24.14 28.59
CA LEU A 726 -7.34 -24.47 29.63
C LEU A 726 -7.06 -23.21 30.43
#